data_AF-A0A954HTB3-F1
#
_entry.id   AF-A0A954HTB3-F1
#
_cell.length_a   1.000
_cell.length_b   1.000
_cell.length_c   1.000
_cell.angle_alpha   90.00
_cell.angle_beta   90.00
_cell.angle_gamma   90.00
#
_symmetry.space_group_name_H-M   'P 1'
#
loop_
_entity.id
_entity.type
_entity.pdbx_description
1 polymer ?
#
loop_
_entity_poly.entity_id
_entity_poly.type
_entity_poly.pdbx_seq_one_letter_code
_entity_poly.pdbx_strand_id
1 'polypeptide(L)'
;FLVTPPGLGGALVNSQQARHGTQRATSRTGLGVQQLLPGGAQLSADILNTITWNLGTGSTTATRLAWSITQPLMNNAGRKIYLEGLTQAERNLLYQVRTMARFRQTLFTDVASDYLQLQSTYQQIINQENNIRLLEEQIEIAQILDSWVPNQIAEPLRRFPEGAEIPDSLKPYLLYDAASRALKWSGEMTEEHQQELLAISDDPLYQSAAQQLIRWKATQVNSLSVIQLIGQLNRAESTLANSRRGLQDQLDTFKISLGLPPNIQLSLDDTFLAPYELIETDLKATENALKAFARDQGPELIPAEPGIQRAPPEYADLQRYVARLQELKEELGEKGLKVVQADFGPIQETLEATKDQLTNENGRSFADDEERKRVIRDVARDLRLYRINERDYEQFSRVADMLSDLLEAEDVHTLIQRLDKDGNGNIGPNELPARWIDLPRVSSLEDVREMDPGQFLGALRDTALDIREKLQQIAQSLQVVQVGLRVDVIGLNRFTLPGQTDMPSIEEVVEIGLRCRHDLMNSRAQVMDLRRQVEIRANALMAKLDVHADGTLDPSGGASNDNVNLSLDFKTPIDQVNQRNEYRSALIDYQRQRRAYMLLEDQVKQQIRQSWRQLTVSALRLEIDRQTIRNAALQYDNVATGSNQNNALSLLNALNAILQAQNSLVSDWVTYETNRLNIYRDMGIMQVDSTGTWSDDFYQLEGVGLSGESPEPMDSLPEDMTDAEIPTLPPIIPPAMENQPNAQ
;
A
#
# COMPACT_ATOMS: atom_id res chain seq x y z
N PHE A 1 35.36 -40.88 11.81
CA PHE A 1 35.86 -42.26 11.92
C PHE A 1 35.05 -43.12 10.96
N LEU A 2 35.62 -43.51 9.83
CA LEU A 2 34.95 -44.40 8.87
C LEU A 2 35.49 -45.81 9.11
N VAL A 3 34.78 -46.58 9.93
CA VAL A 3 34.95 -48.03 9.96
C VAL A 3 34.17 -48.52 8.75
N THR A 4 34.86 -49.10 7.77
CA THR A 4 34.15 -49.84 6.72
C THR A 4 33.46 -51.03 7.40
N PRO A 5 32.14 -51.23 7.17
CA PRO A 5 31.46 -52.39 7.74
C PRO A 5 32.13 -53.68 7.21
N PRO A 6 32.14 -54.76 8.00
CA PRO A 6 32.73 -56.01 7.56
C PRO A 6 32.09 -56.48 6.26
N GLY A 7 32.88 -56.57 5.21
CA GLY A 7 32.44 -57.11 3.93
C GLY A 7 32.40 -58.64 4.00
N LEU A 8 31.26 -59.24 3.68
CA LEU A 8 31.18 -60.66 3.36
C LEU A 8 31.83 -60.88 1.99
N GLY A 9 33.03 -61.45 1.98
CA GLY A 9 33.68 -61.87 0.74
C GLY A 9 32.88 -63.01 0.10
N GLY A 10 32.29 -62.76 -1.07
CA GLY A 10 31.57 -63.76 -1.85
C GLY A 10 32.42 -65.01 -2.12
N ALA A 11 31.79 -66.19 -2.07
CA ALA A 11 32.48 -67.46 -2.24
C ALA A 11 33.00 -67.64 -3.68
N LEU A 12 34.30 -67.51 -3.89
CA LEU A 12 34.93 -67.86 -5.17
C LEU A 12 35.19 -69.36 -5.18
N VAL A 13 34.44 -70.10 -6.01
CA VAL A 13 34.62 -71.54 -6.24
C VAL A 13 35.41 -71.72 -7.52
N ASN A 14 36.59 -72.32 -7.42
CA ASN A 14 37.43 -72.64 -8.58
C ASN A 14 37.67 -74.16 -8.64
N SER A 15 37.32 -74.80 -9.75
CA SER A 15 37.52 -76.23 -9.99
C SER A 15 38.60 -76.46 -11.04
N GLN A 16 39.65 -77.21 -10.71
CA GLN A 16 40.72 -77.59 -11.64
C GLN A 16 40.76 -79.11 -11.82
N GLN A 17 40.87 -79.55 -13.08
CA GLN A 17 41.01 -80.96 -13.47
C GLN A 17 42.46 -81.23 -13.88
N ALA A 18 43.18 -82.08 -13.13
CA ALA A 18 44.55 -82.45 -13.46
C ALA A 18 44.58 -83.68 -14.43
N ARG A 19 45.58 -83.74 -15.32
CA ARG A 19 45.76 -84.79 -16.35
C ARG A 19 45.90 -86.24 -15.82
N HIS A 20 45.99 -86.44 -14.51
CA HIS A 20 46.05 -87.74 -13.84
C HIS A 20 44.83 -88.08 -12.97
N GLY A 21 43.65 -87.50 -13.27
CA GLY A 21 42.36 -87.95 -12.70
C GLY A 21 42.00 -87.36 -11.33
N THR A 22 42.86 -86.54 -10.73
CA THR A 22 42.52 -85.81 -9.50
C THR A 22 41.72 -84.54 -9.83
N GLN A 23 40.50 -84.45 -9.31
CA GLN A 23 39.64 -83.26 -9.39
C GLN A 23 39.73 -82.48 -8.06
N ARG A 24 40.08 -81.19 -8.13
CA ARG A 24 40.20 -80.30 -6.97
C ARG A 24 39.25 -79.12 -7.10
N ALA A 25 38.40 -78.89 -6.09
CA ALA A 25 37.55 -77.70 -5.98
C ALA A 25 37.96 -76.88 -4.75
N THR A 26 38.18 -75.58 -4.91
CA THR A 26 38.55 -74.70 -3.78
C THR A 26 37.49 -73.62 -3.62
N SER A 27 36.91 -73.50 -2.42
CA SER A 27 36.01 -72.42 -2.03
C SER A 27 36.71 -71.51 -1.02
N ARG A 28 36.71 -70.20 -1.28
CA ARG A 28 37.27 -69.19 -0.37
C ARG A 28 36.16 -68.27 0.13
N THR A 29 36.05 -68.13 1.44
CA THR A 29 35.13 -67.20 2.11
C THR A 29 35.94 -66.31 3.04
N GLY A 30 35.58 -65.03 3.17
CA GLY A 30 36.36 -64.06 3.92
C GLY A 30 35.51 -63.05 4.67
N LEU A 31 35.98 -62.63 5.84
CA LEU A 31 35.43 -61.55 6.66
C LEU A 31 36.56 -60.63 7.08
N GLY A 32 36.42 -59.33 6.88
CA GLY A 32 37.48 -58.35 7.11
C GLY A 32 37.02 -57.10 7.81
N VAL A 33 37.89 -56.48 8.62
CA VAL A 33 37.69 -55.15 9.21
C VAL A 33 38.89 -54.27 8.84
N GLN A 34 38.63 -53.05 8.43
CA GLN A 34 39.65 -52.05 8.12
C GLN A 34 39.35 -50.75 8.86
N GLN A 35 40.39 -50.12 9.40
CA GLN A 35 40.32 -48.86 10.13
C GLN A 35 41.44 -47.91 9.68
N LEU A 36 41.06 -46.67 9.37
CA LEU A 36 42.00 -45.58 9.11
C LEU A 36 42.17 -44.72 10.38
N LEU A 37 43.42 -44.52 10.79
CA LEU A 37 43.79 -43.73 11.96
C LEU A 37 44.03 -42.25 11.61
N PRO A 38 43.87 -41.32 12.57
CA PRO A 38 44.09 -39.89 12.33
C PRO A 38 45.51 -39.54 11.85
N GLY A 39 46.51 -40.37 12.16
CA GLY A 39 47.90 -40.19 11.69
C GLY A 39 48.15 -40.67 10.27
N GLY A 40 47.16 -41.30 9.62
CA GLY A 40 47.28 -41.89 8.29
C GLY A 40 47.53 -43.39 8.26
N ALA A 41 47.78 -44.03 9.41
CA ALA A 41 47.91 -45.47 9.45
C ALA A 41 46.60 -46.15 9.07
N GLN A 42 46.68 -47.14 8.20
CA GLN A 42 45.60 -48.06 7.90
C GLN A 42 45.89 -49.39 8.57
N LEU A 43 44.97 -49.85 9.41
CA LEU A 43 44.97 -51.18 10.02
C LEU A 43 43.92 -52.03 9.32
N SER A 44 44.25 -53.24 8.92
CA SER A 44 43.26 -54.25 8.51
C SER A 44 43.52 -55.59 9.19
N ALA A 45 42.44 -56.32 9.43
CA ALA A 45 42.47 -57.70 9.91
C ALA A 45 41.37 -58.49 9.18
N ASP A 46 41.76 -59.60 8.55
CA ASP A 46 40.91 -60.42 7.71
C ASP A 46 40.99 -61.90 8.12
N ILE A 47 39.84 -62.55 8.27
CA ILE A 47 39.75 -64.00 8.45
C ILE A 47 39.34 -64.59 7.11
N LEU A 48 40.19 -65.46 6.57
CA LEU A 48 39.99 -66.17 5.32
C LEU A 48 39.83 -67.66 5.60
N ASN A 49 38.69 -68.24 5.20
CA ASN A 49 38.46 -69.67 5.25
C ASN A 49 38.52 -70.26 3.84
N THR A 50 39.48 -71.15 3.62
CA THR A 50 39.68 -71.84 2.33
C THR A 50 39.35 -73.31 2.51
N ILE A 51 38.26 -73.76 1.88
CA ILE A 51 37.88 -75.17 1.84
C ILE A 51 38.33 -75.75 0.51
N THR A 52 39.29 -76.67 0.55
CA THR A 52 39.77 -77.41 -0.62
C THR A 52 39.20 -78.82 -0.60
N TRP A 53 38.46 -79.20 -1.62
CA TRP A 53 37.91 -80.53 -1.81
C TRP A 53 38.79 -81.30 -2.80
N ASN A 54 39.39 -82.39 -2.35
CA ASN A 54 40.14 -83.31 -3.21
C ASN A 54 39.36 -84.62 -3.34
N LEU A 55 38.85 -84.90 -4.54
CA LEU A 55 38.12 -86.14 -4.82
C LEU A 55 39.07 -87.35 -4.68
N GLY A 56 38.84 -88.17 -3.66
CA GLY A 56 39.63 -89.36 -3.32
C GLY A 56 40.35 -89.31 -1.97
N THR A 57 40.63 -88.12 -1.42
CA THR A 57 41.39 -87.95 -0.16
C THR A 57 40.69 -87.07 0.89
N GLY A 58 39.53 -86.46 0.57
CA GLY A 58 38.70 -85.69 1.50
C GLY A 58 38.77 -84.18 1.28
N SER A 59 38.11 -83.41 2.15
CA SER A 59 38.17 -81.93 2.16
C SER A 59 39.15 -81.42 3.21
N THR A 60 40.05 -80.53 2.84
CA THR A 60 40.90 -79.79 3.77
C THR A 60 40.38 -78.36 3.94
N THR A 61 40.14 -77.96 5.19
CA THR A 61 39.73 -76.61 5.54
C THR A 61 40.93 -75.90 6.15
N ALA A 62 41.32 -74.76 5.60
CA ALA A 62 42.38 -73.92 6.14
C ALA A 62 41.81 -72.55 6.48
N THR A 63 41.81 -72.21 7.77
CA THR A 63 41.50 -70.85 8.23
C THR A 63 42.80 -70.08 8.33
N ARG A 64 42.82 -68.84 7.87
CA ARG A 64 43.97 -67.93 7.98
C ARG A 64 43.50 -66.59 8.52
N LEU A 65 44.24 -66.03 9.46
CA LEU A 65 44.06 -64.65 9.90
C LEU A 65 45.16 -63.81 9.24
N ALA A 66 44.78 -62.90 8.34
CA ALA A 66 45.68 -61.91 7.77
C ALA A 66 45.54 -60.60 8.52
N TRP A 67 46.63 -59.88 8.72
CA TRP A 67 46.62 -58.51 9.23
C TRP A 67 47.56 -57.64 8.41
N SER A 68 47.25 -56.35 8.29
CA SER A 68 48.15 -55.39 7.65
C SER A 68 48.09 -54.03 8.35
N ILE A 69 49.24 -53.37 8.44
CA ILE A 69 49.43 -52.02 8.96
C ILE A 69 50.23 -51.25 7.91
N THR A 70 49.68 -50.17 7.38
CA THR A 70 50.38 -49.27 6.47
C THR A 70 50.42 -47.87 7.07
N GLN A 71 51.61 -47.34 7.39
CA GLN A 71 51.79 -45.99 7.91
C GLN A 71 52.62 -45.15 6.93
N PRO A 72 52.05 -44.10 6.32
CA PRO A 72 52.82 -43.11 5.58
C PRO A 72 53.60 -42.21 6.54
N LEU A 73 54.85 -41.87 6.18
CA LEU A 73 55.75 -41.06 7.01
C LEU A 73 56.06 -39.68 6.41
N MET A 74 55.87 -39.48 5.10
CA MET A 74 56.21 -38.23 4.40
C MET A 74 55.03 -37.68 3.58
N ASN A 75 54.93 -38.05 2.30
CA ASN A 75 53.83 -37.67 1.42
C ASN A 75 52.51 -38.31 1.91
N ASN A 76 51.44 -37.53 1.89
CA ASN A 76 50.13 -37.83 2.45
C ASN A 76 50.11 -38.10 3.96
N ALA A 77 51.23 -37.98 4.66
CA ALA A 77 51.29 -38.28 6.09
C ALA A 77 50.64 -37.18 6.94
N GLY A 78 50.09 -37.60 8.08
CA GLY A 78 49.64 -36.71 9.14
C GLY A 78 48.16 -36.31 9.07
N ARG A 79 47.71 -35.79 10.21
CA ARG A 79 46.29 -35.51 10.50
C ARG A 79 45.64 -34.56 9.51
N LYS A 80 46.39 -33.56 9.03
CA LYS A 80 45.89 -32.52 8.14
C LYS A 80 45.40 -33.05 6.79
N ILE A 81 45.98 -34.15 6.29
CA ILE A 81 45.62 -34.72 4.99
C ILE A 81 44.50 -35.73 5.17
N TYR A 82 44.65 -36.65 6.14
CA TYR A 82 43.69 -37.73 6.34
C TYR A 82 42.37 -37.30 6.99
N LEU A 83 42.36 -36.26 7.83
CA LEU A 83 41.12 -35.70 8.38
C LEU A 83 40.55 -34.58 7.50
N GLU A 84 41.12 -34.28 6.34
CA GLU A 84 40.58 -33.23 5.47
C GLU A 84 39.16 -33.56 5.03
N GLY A 85 38.88 -34.82 4.69
CA GLY A 85 37.53 -35.24 4.31
C GLY A 85 36.51 -35.00 5.42
N LEU A 86 36.88 -35.24 6.69
CA LEU A 86 36.02 -34.95 7.84
C LEU A 86 35.88 -33.43 8.06
N THR A 87 36.97 -32.69 7.99
CA THR A 87 36.99 -31.23 8.12
C THR A 87 36.08 -30.58 7.07
N GLN A 88 36.14 -31.06 5.83
CA GLN A 88 35.27 -30.59 4.76
C GLN A 88 33.81 -30.97 5.01
N ALA A 89 33.53 -32.18 5.54
CA ALA A 89 32.17 -32.59 5.88
C ALA A 89 31.55 -31.70 6.99
N GLU A 90 32.31 -31.40 8.04
CA GLU A 90 31.88 -30.50 9.13
C GLU A 90 31.64 -29.06 8.61
N ARG A 91 32.54 -28.55 7.76
CA ARG A 91 32.38 -27.21 7.16
C ARG A 91 31.23 -27.16 6.16
N ASN A 92 31.02 -28.21 5.37
CA ASN A 92 29.89 -28.32 4.46
C ASN A 92 28.57 -28.25 5.22
N LEU A 93 28.47 -28.90 6.39
CA LEU A 93 27.29 -28.76 7.26
C LEU A 93 27.07 -27.30 7.67
N LEU A 94 28.12 -26.61 8.15
CA LEU A 94 28.03 -25.19 8.51
C LEU A 94 27.59 -24.31 7.32
N TYR A 95 28.08 -24.62 6.11
CA TYR A 95 27.67 -23.91 4.89
C TYR A 95 26.19 -24.11 4.61
N GLN A 96 25.70 -25.34 4.70
CA GLN A 96 24.28 -25.64 4.50
C GLN A 96 23.39 -24.96 5.54
N VAL A 97 23.82 -24.90 6.81
CA VAL A 97 23.08 -24.18 7.86
C VAL A 97 22.96 -22.68 7.53
N ARG A 98 24.06 -22.06 7.09
CA ARG A 98 24.06 -20.64 6.67
C ARG A 98 23.24 -20.39 5.41
N THR A 99 23.29 -21.29 4.44
CA THR A 99 22.45 -21.24 3.24
C THR A 99 20.98 -21.34 3.61
N MET A 100 20.62 -22.24 4.53
CA MET A 100 19.25 -22.36 5.04
C MET A 100 18.81 -21.09 5.78
N ALA A 101 19.66 -20.52 6.64
CA ALA A 101 19.35 -19.26 7.31
C ALA A 101 19.09 -18.12 6.31
N ARG A 102 19.94 -18.00 5.26
CA ARG A 102 19.73 -17.04 4.18
C ARG A 102 18.43 -17.30 3.41
N PHE A 103 18.14 -18.57 3.10
CA PHE A 103 16.92 -18.95 2.42
C PHE A 103 15.67 -18.53 3.21
N ARG A 104 15.67 -18.73 4.54
CA ARG A 104 14.55 -18.33 5.40
C ARG A 104 14.33 -16.81 5.41
N GLN A 105 15.41 -16.03 5.47
CA GLN A 105 15.33 -14.55 5.37
C GLN A 105 14.75 -14.11 4.03
N THR A 106 15.23 -14.71 2.92
CA THR A 106 14.72 -14.40 1.58
C THR A 106 13.26 -14.81 1.44
N LEU A 107 12.90 -16.03 1.81
CA LEU A 107 11.52 -16.54 1.72
C LEU A 107 10.54 -15.66 2.50
N PHE A 108 10.88 -15.28 3.73
CA PHE A 108 10.05 -14.39 4.53
C PHE A 108 9.88 -13.02 3.84
N THR A 109 10.98 -12.43 3.37
CA THR A 109 10.95 -11.13 2.69
C THR A 109 10.07 -11.17 1.44
N ASP A 110 10.18 -12.24 0.64
CA ASP A 110 9.42 -12.40 -0.59
C ASP A 110 7.92 -12.54 -0.29
N VAL A 111 7.54 -13.41 0.65
CA VAL A 111 6.14 -13.61 1.06
C VAL A 111 5.53 -12.34 1.64
N ALA A 112 6.25 -11.63 2.52
CA ALA A 112 5.78 -10.38 3.10
C ALA A 112 5.61 -9.27 2.05
N SER A 113 6.57 -9.14 1.12
CA SER A 113 6.50 -8.15 0.04
C SER A 113 5.33 -8.43 -0.91
N ASP A 114 5.10 -9.70 -1.27
CA ASP A 114 3.96 -10.11 -2.10
C ASP A 114 2.63 -9.80 -1.41
N TYR A 115 2.55 -10.05 -0.09
CA TYR A 115 1.35 -9.74 0.70
C TYR A 115 1.04 -8.25 0.76
N LEU A 116 2.05 -7.40 1.02
CA LEU A 116 1.88 -5.94 1.03
C LEU A 116 1.45 -5.42 -0.35
N GLN A 117 1.98 -6.01 -1.44
CA GLN A 117 1.57 -5.66 -2.80
C GLN A 117 0.12 -6.05 -3.10
N LEU A 118 -0.35 -7.18 -2.57
CA LEU A 118 -1.77 -7.59 -2.64
C LEU A 118 -2.67 -6.60 -1.91
N GLN A 119 -2.29 -6.17 -0.70
CA GLN A 119 -3.03 -5.16 0.06
C GLN A 119 -3.13 -3.83 -0.68
N SER A 120 -2.03 -3.35 -1.27
CA SER A 120 -2.04 -2.13 -2.10
C SER A 120 -3.01 -2.25 -3.29
N THR A 121 -2.98 -3.39 -3.99
CA THR A 121 -3.88 -3.65 -5.13
C THR A 121 -5.35 -3.73 -4.69
N TYR A 122 -5.62 -4.33 -3.54
CA TYR A 122 -6.96 -4.38 -2.95
C TYR A 122 -7.48 -2.98 -2.58
N GLN A 123 -6.64 -2.14 -1.95
CA GLN A 123 -6.99 -0.76 -1.63
C GLN A 123 -7.30 0.07 -2.88
N GLN A 124 -6.53 -0.10 -3.95
CA GLN A 124 -6.79 0.57 -5.24
C GLN A 124 -8.15 0.18 -5.82
N ILE A 125 -8.60 -1.07 -5.62
CA ILE A 125 -9.92 -1.53 -6.05
C ILE A 125 -11.02 -0.84 -5.24
N ILE A 126 -10.91 -0.78 -3.92
CA ILE A 126 -11.87 -0.07 -3.05
C ILE A 126 -11.97 1.41 -3.46
N ASN A 127 -10.83 2.05 -3.63
CA ASN A 127 -10.73 3.45 -4.06
C ASN A 127 -11.38 3.65 -5.45
N GLN A 128 -11.17 2.73 -6.38
CA GLN A 128 -11.76 2.77 -7.71
C GLN A 128 -13.28 2.55 -7.69
N GLU A 129 -13.79 1.66 -6.83
CA GLU A 129 -15.23 1.43 -6.64
C GLU A 129 -15.92 2.67 -6.05
N ASN A 130 -15.30 3.32 -5.08
CA ASN A 130 -15.79 4.58 -4.53
C ASN A 130 -15.81 5.70 -5.59
N ASN A 131 -14.79 5.77 -6.45
CA ASN A 131 -14.76 6.73 -7.56
C ASN A 131 -15.89 6.49 -8.58
N ILE A 132 -16.16 5.22 -8.91
CA ILE A 132 -17.25 4.85 -9.82
C ILE A 132 -18.60 5.30 -9.24
N ARG A 133 -18.85 5.03 -7.95
CA ARG A 133 -20.07 5.46 -7.27
C ARG A 133 -20.26 6.98 -7.33
N LEU A 134 -19.19 7.74 -7.11
CA LEU A 134 -19.21 9.20 -7.22
C LEU A 134 -19.47 9.67 -8.67
N LEU A 135 -18.88 9.02 -9.66
CA LEU A 135 -19.11 9.34 -11.08
C LEU A 135 -20.55 9.07 -11.50
N GLU A 136 -21.12 7.94 -11.09
CA GLU A 136 -22.54 7.62 -11.31
C GLU A 136 -23.45 8.70 -10.72
N GLU A 137 -23.16 9.10 -9.48
CA GLU A 137 -23.90 10.16 -8.78
C GLU A 137 -23.80 11.52 -9.50
N GLN A 138 -22.63 11.89 -10.03
CA GLN A 138 -22.44 13.15 -10.77
C GLN A 138 -23.12 13.12 -12.16
N ILE A 139 -23.13 11.96 -12.83
CA ILE A 139 -23.85 11.78 -14.09
C ILE A 139 -25.34 11.98 -13.87
N GLU A 140 -25.89 11.37 -12.81
CA GLU A 140 -27.28 11.53 -12.44
C GLU A 140 -27.62 13.01 -12.18
N ILE A 141 -26.83 13.72 -11.37
CA ILE A 141 -27.02 15.17 -11.14
C ILE A 141 -26.98 15.95 -12.45
N ALA A 142 -26.01 15.67 -13.32
CA ALA A 142 -25.84 16.40 -14.56
C ALA A 142 -27.01 16.16 -15.53
N GLN A 143 -27.51 14.93 -15.63
CA GLN A 143 -28.71 14.58 -16.41
C GLN A 143 -29.96 15.24 -15.86
N ILE A 144 -30.10 15.24 -14.53
CA ILE A 144 -31.13 15.97 -13.80
C ILE A 144 -31.01 17.43 -14.20
N LEU A 145 -29.94 18.15 -13.87
CA LEU A 145 -29.76 19.59 -14.18
C LEU A 145 -30.04 19.95 -15.64
N ASP A 146 -29.64 19.12 -16.60
CA ASP A 146 -29.94 19.31 -18.03
C ASP A 146 -31.46 19.26 -18.30
N SER A 147 -32.19 18.40 -17.58
CA SER A 147 -33.66 18.37 -17.58
C SER A 147 -34.33 19.57 -16.87
N TRP A 148 -33.62 20.30 -15.99
CA TRP A 148 -34.16 21.47 -15.26
C TRP A 148 -33.80 22.82 -15.86
N VAL A 149 -32.89 22.91 -16.84
CA VAL A 149 -32.73 24.15 -17.61
C VAL A 149 -34.09 24.45 -18.23
N PRO A 150 -34.74 25.60 -17.92
CA PRO A 150 -36.07 25.88 -18.42
C PRO A 150 -36.06 25.65 -19.91
N ASN A 151 -37.05 24.89 -20.38
CA ASN A 151 -37.16 24.51 -21.79
C ASN A 151 -37.31 25.74 -22.71
N GLN A 152 -37.24 26.95 -22.15
CA GLN A 152 -37.36 28.27 -22.73
C GLN A 152 -35.99 28.92 -23.00
N ILE A 153 -35.56 28.92 -24.25
CA ILE A 153 -34.40 29.72 -24.71
C ILE A 153 -34.92 31.01 -25.35
N ALA A 154 -34.15 32.10 -25.29
CA ALA A 154 -34.56 33.39 -25.82
C ALA A 154 -33.44 34.03 -26.64
N GLU A 155 -33.77 34.54 -27.82
CA GLU A 155 -32.83 35.30 -28.66
C GLU A 155 -33.37 36.71 -28.92
N PRO A 156 -32.52 37.75 -28.91
CA PRO A 156 -32.96 39.13 -29.07
C PRO A 156 -33.46 39.36 -30.50
N LEU A 157 -34.70 39.81 -30.62
CA LEU A 157 -35.37 40.13 -31.87
C LEU A 157 -36.07 41.48 -31.75
N ARG A 158 -35.45 42.51 -32.33
CA ARG A 158 -35.87 43.92 -32.16
C ARG A 158 -37.32 44.19 -32.57
N ARG A 159 -37.80 43.49 -33.60
CA ARG A 159 -39.18 43.52 -34.08
C ARG A 159 -39.52 42.18 -34.72
N PHE A 160 -40.75 41.72 -34.56
CA PHE A 160 -41.26 40.59 -35.32
C PHE A 160 -41.51 41.02 -36.79
N PRO A 161 -41.27 40.15 -37.79
CA PRO A 161 -41.45 40.50 -39.20
C PRO A 161 -42.89 40.94 -39.54
N GLU A 162 -43.06 42.01 -40.32
CA GLU A 162 -44.37 42.53 -40.70
C GLU A 162 -45.10 41.56 -41.64
N GLY A 163 -46.30 41.10 -41.26
CA GLY A 163 -47.14 40.18 -42.04
C GLY A 163 -46.85 38.69 -41.83
N ALA A 164 -45.90 38.34 -40.96
CA ALA A 164 -45.66 36.95 -40.54
C ALA A 164 -46.58 36.57 -39.38
N GLU A 165 -47.17 35.38 -39.43
CA GLU A 165 -47.95 34.80 -38.34
C GLU A 165 -47.27 33.52 -37.84
N ILE A 166 -47.26 33.31 -36.53
CA ILE A 166 -46.74 32.06 -35.94
C ILE A 166 -47.74 30.94 -36.26
N PRO A 167 -47.33 29.85 -36.95
CA PRO A 167 -48.18 28.70 -37.23
C PRO A 167 -48.81 28.10 -35.97
N ASP A 168 -50.03 27.56 -36.08
CA ASP A 168 -50.75 26.99 -34.94
C ASP A 168 -49.99 25.84 -34.25
N SER A 169 -49.19 25.08 -35.01
CA SER A 169 -48.27 24.04 -34.52
C SER A 169 -47.19 24.58 -33.59
N LEU A 170 -46.74 25.81 -33.82
CA LEU A 170 -45.63 26.44 -33.10
C LEU A 170 -46.09 27.37 -31.96
N LYS A 171 -47.36 27.79 -31.93
CA LYS A 171 -47.90 28.66 -30.85
C LYS A 171 -47.69 28.14 -29.41
N PRO A 172 -47.72 26.82 -29.11
CA PRO A 172 -47.43 26.31 -27.77
C PRO A 172 -45.94 26.44 -27.39
N TYR A 173 -45.07 26.57 -28.38
CA TYR A 173 -43.62 26.45 -28.21
C TYR A 173 -42.86 27.74 -28.52
N LEU A 174 -43.38 28.62 -29.38
CA LEU A 174 -42.72 29.84 -29.84
C LEU A 174 -43.53 31.07 -29.45
N LEU A 175 -42.89 31.99 -28.72
CA LEU A 175 -43.49 33.24 -28.27
C LEU A 175 -42.57 34.43 -28.61
N TYR A 176 -43.11 35.42 -29.30
CA TYR A 176 -42.46 36.72 -29.41
C TYR A 176 -42.92 37.66 -28.30
N ASP A 177 -42.00 38.08 -27.45
CA ASP A 177 -42.26 39.04 -26.38
C ASP A 177 -41.87 40.45 -26.84
N ALA A 178 -42.88 41.27 -27.11
CA ALA A 178 -42.69 42.65 -27.56
C ALA A 178 -42.14 43.58 -26.47
N ALA A 179 -42.34 43.26 -25.19
CA ALA A 179 -41.82 44.04 -24.07
C ALA A 179 -40.32 43.79 -23.87
N SER A 180 -39.89 42.52 -23.99
CA SER A 180 -38.48 42.14 -23.88
C SER A 180 -37.72 42.15 -25.22
N ARG A 181 -38.40 42.40 -26.35
CA ARG A 181 -37.86 42.34 -27.72
C ARG A 181 -37.07 41.05 -27.96
N ALA A 182 -37.64 39.92 -27.59
CA ALA A 182 -36.99 38.62 -27.69
C ALA A 182 -37.94 37.57 -28.27
N LEU A 183 -37.38 36.66 -29.06
CA LEU A 183 -38.04 35.47 -29.55
C LEU A 183 -37.71 34.31 -28.60
N LYS A 184 -38.74 33.77 -27.94
CA LYS A 184 -38.63 32.75 -26.91
C LYS A 184 -39.13 31.42 -27.45
N TRP A 185 -38.39 30.34 -27.24
CA TRP A 185 -38.79 28.98 -27.58
C TRP A 185 -38.84 28.11 -26.33
N SER A 186 -40.03 27.66 -25.93
CA SER A 186 -40.32 26.73 -24.84
C SER A 186 -40.63 25.32 -25.38
N GLY A 187 -39.90 24.28 -24.97
CA GLY A 187 -40.21 22.88 -25.30
C GLY A 187 -39.19 22.19 -26.21
N GLU A 188 -39.43 20.91 -26.51
CA GLU A 188 -38.58 20.14 -27.44
C GLU A 188 -38.70 20.65 -28.89
N MET A 189 -37.57 20.75 -29.58
CA MET A 189 -37.51 21.23 -30.96
C MET A 189 -37.20 20.06 -31.91
N THR A 190 -38.24 19.48 -32.51
CA THR A 190 -38.12 18.42 -33.51
C THR A 190 -37.59 18.97 -34.84
N GLU A 191 -37.10 18.11 -35.74
CA GLU A 191 -36.69 18.53 -37.08
C GLU A 191 -37.82 19.23 -37.85
N GLU A 192 -39.07 18.81 -37.62
CA GLU A 192 -40.27 19.43 -38.18
C GLU A 192 -40.48 20.85 -37.62
N HIS A 193 -40.32 21.04 -36.30
CA HIS A 193 -40.34 22.37 -35.68
C HIS A 193 -39.23 23.29 -36.20
N GLN A 194 -38.03 22.79 -36.46
CA GLN A 194 -36.91 23.58 -37.00
C GLN A 194 -37.22 24.10 -38.41
N GLN A 195 -37.77 23.24 -39.26
CA GLN A 195 -38.16 23.60 -40.62
C GLN A 195 -39.30 24.63 -40.60
N GLU A 196 -40.31 24.43 -39.75
CA GLU A 196 -41.42 25.37 -39.59
C GLU A 196 -40.96 26.72 -39.01
N LEU A 197 -40.04 26.70 -38.02
CA LEU A 197 -39.49 27.92 -37.40
C LEU A 197 -38.72 28.78 -38.41
N LEU A 198 -37.93 28.16 -39.29
CA LEU A 198 -37.20 28.84 -40.35
C LEU A 198 -38.12 29.30 -41.49
N ALA A 199 -39.28 28.66 -41.68
CA ALA A 199 -40.24 29.01 -42.72
C ALA A 199 -41.15 30.21 -42.37
N ILE A 200 -41.16 30.68 -41.11
CA ILE A 200 -42.02 31.80 -40.66
C ILE A 200 -41.71 33.11 -41.39
N SER A 201 -40.42 33.39 -41.68
CA SER A 201 -40.03 34.62 -42.37
C SER A 201 -38.60 34.57 -42.93
N ASP A 202 -38.40 35.18 -44.10
CA ASP A 202 -37.08 35.38 -44.70
C ASP A 202 -36.36 36.66 -44.21
N ASP A 203 -36.91 37.39 -43.23
CA ASP A 203 -36.25 38.58 -42.66
C ASP A 203 -34.87 38.20 -42.10
N PRO A 204 -33.77 38.85 -42.55
CA PRO A 204 -32.42 38.53 -42.08
C PRO A 204 -32.24 38.55 -40.56
N LEU A 205 -32.94 39.46 -39.86
CA LEU A 205 -32.86 39.54 -38.40
C LEU A 205 -33.58 38.36 -37.72
N TYR A 206 -34.74 37.97 -38.25
CA TYR A 206 -35.48 36.81 -37.77
C TYR A 206 -34.74 35.50 -38.06
N GLN A 207 -34.23 35.32 -39.29
CA GLN A 207 -33.44 34.15 -39.68
C GLN A 207 -32.21 33.97 -38.79
N SER A 208 -31.53 35.06 -38.43
CA SER A 208 -30.39 35.01 -37.51
C SER A 208 -30.78 34.54 -36.11
N ALA A 209 -31.91 35.05 -35.57
CA ALA A 209 -32.42 34.68 -34.26
C ALA A 209 -32.96 33.23 -34.24
N ALA A 210 -33.69 32.82 -35.28
CA ALA A 210 -34.21 31.45 -35.43
C ALA A 210 -33.07 30.42 -35.55
N GLN A 211 -32.05 30.69 -36.36
CA GLN A 211 -30.87 29.81 -36.49
C GLN A 211 -30.01 29.80 -35.22
N GLN A 212 -30.03 30.86 -34.41
CA GLN A 212 -29.41 30.85 -33.10
C GLN A 212 -30.23 29.98 -32.13
N LEU A 213 -31.55 30.16 -32.04
CA LEU A 213 -32.41 29.31 -31.21
C LEU A 213 -32.23 27.81 -31.51
N ILE A 214 -32.20 27.44 -32.79
CA ILE A 214 -31.96 26.04 -33.22
C ILE A 214 -30.59 25.54 -32.75
N ARG A 215 -29.54 26.36 -32.89
CA ARG A 215 -28.19 26.00 -32.43
C ARG A 215 -28.14 25.82 -30.92
N TRP A 216 -28.74 26.75 -30.16
CA TRP A 216 -28.81 26.67 -28.71
C TRP A 216 -29.54 25.41 -28.23
N LYS A 217 -30.69 25.07 -28.84
CA LYS A 217 -31.38 23.81 -28.54
C LYS A 217 -30.55 22.58 -28.90
N ALA A 218 -29.88 22.57 -30.04
CA ALA A 218 -29.00 21.46 -30.44
C ALA A 218 -27.81 21.28 -29.48
N THR A 219 -27.29 22.35 -28.88
CA THR A 219 -26.26 22.28 -27.83
C THR A 219 -26.78 21.89 -26.44
N GLN A 220 -28.05 22.18 -26.10
CA GLN A 220 -28.67 21.73 -24.85
C GLN A 220 -28.95 20.22 -24.86
N VAL A 221 -29.39 19.65 -25.99
CA VAL A 221 -29.71 18.20 -26.11
C VAL A 221 -28.45 17.30 -26.02
N ASN A 222 -27.25 17.87 -26.19
CA ASN A 222 -25.98 17.18 -26.00
C ASN A 222 -25.10 17.97 -25.03
N SER A 223 -25.39 17.94 -23.73
CA SER A 223 -24.46 18.47 -22.74
C SER A 223 -23.14 17.66 -22.82
N LEU A 224 -22.14 18.25 -23.48
CA LEU A 224 -20.81 17.66 -23.68
C LEU A 224 -20.19 17.16 -22.36
N SER A 225 -20.59 17.76 -21.23
CA SER A 225 -20.23 17.35 -19.87
C SER A 225 -20.75 15.95 -19.50
N VAL A 226 -22.03 15.63 -19.73
CA VAL A 226 -22.60 14.30 -19.39
C VAL A 226 -21.91 13.20 -20.20
N ILE A 227 -21.68 13.42 -21.49
CA ILE A 227 -20.97 12.46 -22.35
C ILE A 227 -19.53 12.25 -21.87
N GLN A 228 -18.85 13.31 -21.43
CA GLN A 228 -17.50 13.21 -20.86
C GLN A 228 -17.49 12.42 -19.54
N LEU A 229 -18.47 12.64 -18.66
CA LEU A 229 -18.62 11.90 -17.40
C LEU A 229 -18.89 10.40 -17.65
N ILE A 230 -19.79 10.07 -18.59
CA ILE A 230 -20.02 8.68 -19.02
C ILE A 230 -18.75 8.06 -19.59
N GLY A 231 -17.99 8.83 -20.40
CA GLY A 231 -16.70 8.40 -20.92
C GLY A 231 -15.68 8.10 -19.80
N GLN A 232 -15.69 8.88 -18.72
CA GLN A 232 -14.85 8.63 -17.53
C GLN A 232 -15.33 7.42 -16.73
N LEU A 233 -16.65 7.24 -16.54
CA LEU A 233 -17.24 6.07 -15.91
C LEU A 233 -16.85 4.78 -16.63
N ASN A 234 -17.00 4.73 -17.96
CA ASN A 234 -16.61 3.56 -18.75
C ASN A 234 -15.11 3.22 -18.62
N ARG A 235 -14.24 4.23 -18.52
CA ARG A 235 -12.81 3.99 -18.25
C ARG A 235 -12.59 3.49 -16.83
N ALA A 236 -13.31 4.06 -15.86
CA ALA A 236 -13.23 3.69 -14.46
C ALA A 236 -13.66 2.22 -14.24
N GLU A 237 -14.74 1.78 -14.88
CA GLU A 237 -15.21 0.40 -14.88
C GLU A 237 -14.20 -0.55 -15.54
N SER A 238 -13.63 -0.16 -16.68
CA SER A 238 -12.59 -0.94 -17.35
C SER A 238 -11.34 -1.10 -16.48
N THR A 239 -10.91 -0.03 -15.79
CA THR A 239 -9.82 -0.09 -14.81
C THR A 239 -10.18 -1.03 -13.66
N LEU A 240 -11.38 -0.93 -13.09
CA LEU A 240 -11.84 -1.81 -12.02
C LEU A 240 -11.82 -3.29 -12.44
N ALA A 241 -12.33 -3.61 -13.63
CA ALA A 241 -12.32 -4.97 -14.16
C ALA A 241 -10.89 -5.51 -14.33
N ASN A 242 -9.97 -4.69 -14.84
CA ASN A 242 -8.56 -5.06 -14.98
C ASN A 242 -7.86 -5.24 -13.63
N SER A 243 -8.12 -4.36 -12.65
CA SER A 243 -7.57 -4.47 -11.29
C SER A 243 -8.10 -5.71 -10.57
N ARG A 244 -9.39 -6.03 -10.70
CA ARG A 244 -9.98 -7.26 -10.13
C ARG A 244 -9.37 -8.53 -10.72
N ARG A 245 -9.18 -8.60 -12.05
CA ARG A 245 -8.46 -9.71 -12.69
C ARG A 245 -7.01 -9.76 -12.18
N GLY A 246 -6.32 -8.61 -12.14
CA GLY A 246 -4.94 -8.53 -11.64
C GLY A 246 -4.80 -9.03 -10.20
N LEU A 247 -5.73 -8.68 -9.32
CA LEU A 247 -5.78 -9.20 -7.94
C LEU A 247 -5.95 -10.72 -7.92
N GLN A 248 -6.81 -11.29 -8.77
CA GLN A 248 -6.98 -12.74 -8.88
C GLN A 248 -5.69 -13.44 -9.33
N ASP A 249 -5.03 -12.91 -10.36
CA ASP A 249 -3.75 -13.45 -10.87
C ASP A 249 -2.63 -13.35 -9.81
N GLN A 250 -2.59 -12.24 -9.06
CA GLN A 250 -1.65 -12.05 -7.96
C GLN A 250 -1.94 -13.00 -6.78
N LEU A 251 -3.21 -13.19 -6.42
CA LEU A 251 -3.61 -14.15 -5.39
C LEU A 251 -3.22 -15.58 -5.78
N ASP A 252 -3.37 -15.96 -7.04
CA ASP A 252 -2.96 -17.29 -7.50
C ASP A 252 -1.44 -17.44 -7.48
N THR A 253 -0.68 -16.41 -7.84
CA THR A 253 0.79 -16.39 -7.72
C THR A 253 1.22 -16.50 -6.26
N PHE A 254 0.56 -15.78 -5.36
CA PHE A 254 0.82 -15.82 -3.92
C PHE A 254 0.47 -17.18 -3.30
N LYS A 255 -0.63 -17.82 -3.71
CA LYS A 255 -0.92 -19.21 -3.32
C LYS A 255 0.22 -20.14 -3.73
N ILE A 256 0.73 -20.02 -4.95
CA ILE A 256 1.85 -20.83 -5.43
C ILE A 256 3.11 -20.56 -4.61
N SER A 257 3.41 -19.31 -4.24
CA SER A 257 4.57 -18.99 -3.40
C SER A 257 4.46 -19.57 -2.00
N LEU A 258 3.24 -19.64 -1.44
CA LEU A 258 2.93 -20.34 -0.20
C LEU A 258 2.91 -21.89 -0.32
N GLY A 259 3.02 -22.43 -1.54
CA GLY A 259 2.89 -23.87 -1.81
C GLY A 259 1.46 -24.39 -1.78
N LEU A 260 0.48 -23.51 -1.89
CA LEU A 260 -0.95 -23.80 -1.92
C LEU A 260 -1.47 -23.94 -3.36
N PRO A 261 -2.41 -24.87 -3.63
CA PRO A 261 -3.12 -24.94 -4.90
C PRO A 261 -3.92 -23.65 -5.21
N PRO A 262 -4.01 -23.21 -6.49
CA PRO A 262 -4.74 -21.99 -6.88
C PRO A 262 -6.24 -22.00 -6.56
N ASN A 263 -6.86 -23.19 -6.51
CA ASN A 263 -8.30 -23.35 -6.27
C ASN A 263 -8.71 -23.16 -4.79
N ILE A 264 -7.76 -22.94 -3.88
CA ILE A 264 -8.06 -22.60 -2.49
C ILE A 264 -8.63 -21.17 -2.43
N GLN A 265 -9.76 -21.01 -1.73
CA GLN A 265 -10.31 -19.70 -1.42
C GLN A 265 -9.52 -19.08 -0.28
N LEU A 266 -9.03 -17.86 -0.49
CA LEU A 266 -8.25 -17.09 0.48
C LEU A 266 -8.80 -15.67 0.49
N SER A 267 -9.07 -15.13 1.68
CA SER A 267 -9.44 -13.74 1.91
C SER A 267 -8.24 -12.95 2.43
N LEU A 268 -8.14 -11.69 2.06
CA LEU A 268 -7.13 -10.78 2.58
C LEU A 268 -7.61 -10.18 3.91
N ASP A 269 -6.68 -9.96 4.82
CA ASP A 269 -6.91 -9.18 6.04
C ASP A 269 -6.61 -7.70 5.72
N ASP A 270 -7.61 -6.85 5.88
CA ASP A 270 -7.59 -5.42 5.61
C ASP A 270 -7.28 -4.56 6.84
N THR A 271 -7.01 -5.18 8.00
CA THR A 271 -6.71 -4.47 9.26
C THR A 271 -5.55 -3.47 9.10
N PHE A 272 -4.51 -3.81 8.32
CA PHE A 272 -3.38 -2.92 8.02
C PHE A 272 -3.75 -1.69 7.18
N LEU A 273 -4.90 -1.72 6.50
CA LEU A 273 -5.37 -0.63 5.65
C LEU A 273 -6.25 0.37 6.40
N ALA A 274 -6.75 0.02 7.59
CA ALA A 274 -7.61 0.89 8.40
C ALA A 274 -7.03 2.31 8.65
N PRO A 275 -5.72 2.49 8.93
CA PRO A 275 -5.13 3.82 9.09
C PRO A 275 -5.21 4.70 7.84
N TYR A 276 -5.37 4.11 6.66
CA TYR A 276 -5.43 4.81 5.37
C TYR A 276 -6.85 5.19 4.96
N GLU A 277 -7.87 4.88 5.78
CA GLU A 277 -9.22 5.44 5.63
C GLU A 277 -9.28 6.87 6.19
N LEU A 278 -8.83 7.81 5.37
CA LEU A 278 -8.64 9.22 5.76
C LEU A 278 -9.95 10.00 5.97
N ILE A 279 -11.07 9.49 5.46
CA ILE A 279 -12.38 10.10 5.66
C ILE A 279 -13.36 8.99 5.98
N GLU A 280 -14.01 9.11 7.13
CA GLU A 280 -14.98 8.16 7.63
C GLU A 280 -16.20 8.03 6.71
N THR A 281 -16.68 6.81 6.56
CA THR A 281 -17.82 6.48 5.70
C THR A 281 -19.11 7.20 6.14
N ASP A 282 -19.32 7.38 7.44
CA ASP A 282 -20.53 8.02 7.99
C ASP A 282 -20.57 9.53 7.70
N LEU A 283 -19.47 10.27 7.89
CA LEU A 283 -19.40 11.70 7.55
C LEU A 283 -19.61 11.93 6.04
N LYS A 284 -19.05 11.06 5.18
CA LYS A 284 -19.34 11.08 3.74
C LYS A 284 -20.82 10.83 3.45
N ALA A 285 -21.43 9.86 4.15
CA ALA A 285 -22.84 9.53 3.96
C ALA A 285 -23.74 10.71 4.35
N THR A 286 -23.45 11.40 5.45
CA THR A 286 -24.19 12.60 5.87
C THR A 286 -24.02 13.76 4.88
N GLU A 287 -22.81 14.00 4.35
CA GLU A 287 -22.60 15.01 3.29
C GLU A 287 -23.41 14.67 2.03
N ASN A 288 -23.37 13.40 1.59
CA ASN A 288 -24.14 12.94 0.46
C ASN A 288 -25.64 13.01 0.70
N ALA A 289 -26.11 12.74 1.92
CA ALA A 289 -27.51 12.89 2.30
C ALA A 289 -27.95 14.36 2.28
N LEU A 290 -27.10 15.31 2.71
CA LEU A 290 -27.34 16.75 2.61
C LEU A 290 -27.40 17.23 1.14
N LYS A 291 -26.59 16.63 0.25
CA LYS A 291 -26.66 16.86 -1.20
C LYS A 291 -27.92 16.25 -1.82
N ALA A 292 -28.23 15.00 -1.50
CA ALA A 292 -29.40 14.28 -1.99
C ALA A 292 -30.70 14.92 -1.51
N PHE A 293 -30.72 15.47 -0.29
CA PHE A 293 -31.84 16.21 0.25
C PHE A 293 -32.20 17.46 -0.58
N ALA A 294 -31.24 18.04 -1.31
CA ALA A 294 -31.53 19.07 -2.31
C ALA A 294 -32.23 18.49 -3.57
N ARG A 295 -31.97 17.23 -3.91
CA ARG A 295 -32.49 16.53 -5.10
C ARG A 295 -33.93 16.08 -4.94
N ASP A 296 -34.30 15.62 -3.73
CA ASP A 296 -35.65 15.15 -3.42
C ASP A 296 -36.68 16.29 -3.35
N GLN A 297 -36.23 17.54 -3.49
CA GLN A 297 -37.05 18.75 -3.55
C GLN A 297 -37.54 19.00 -4.97
N GLY A 298 -38.86 18.92 -5.18
CA GLY A 298 -39.49 19.35 -6.43
C GLY A 298 -39.31 20.85 -6.74
N PRO A 299 -39.74 21.31 -7.92
CA PRO A 299 -39.47 22.65 -8.48
C PRO A 299 -39.89 23.86 -7.63
N GLU A 300 -40.73 23.69 -6.62
CA GLU A 300 -41.29 24.79 -5.81
C GLU A 300 -40.35 25.28 -4.68
N LEU A 301 -39.29 24.52 -4.37
CA LEU A 301 -38.31 24.87 -3.33
C LEU A 301 -36.93 25.26 -3.89
N ILE A 302 -36.79 25.41 -5.22
CA ILE A 302 -35.55 25.81 -5.93
C ILE A 302 -35.34 27.34 -5.86
N PRO A 303 -34.08 27.84 -5.83
CA PRO A 303 -33.78 29.26 -6.07
C PRO A 303 -34.43 29.78 -7.37
N ALA A 304 -35.27 30.81 -7.30
CA ALA A 304 -35.84 31.46 -8.48
C ALA A 304 -34.77 32.26 -9.21
N GLU A 305 -34.89 32.33 -10.54
CA GLU A 305 -34.08 33.25 -11.34
C GLU A 305 -34.21 34.69 -10.81
N PRO A 306 -33.13 35.49 -10.89
CA PRO A 306 -33.16 36.89 -10.47
C PRO A 306 -34.32 37.64 -11.15
N GLY A 307 -35.33 38.04 -10.36
CA GLY A 307 -36.49 38.81 -10.83
C GLY A 307 -37.81 38.04 -10.96
N ILE A 308 -37.86 36.73 -10.69
CA ILE A 308 -39.10 35.96 -10.65
C ILE A 308 -39.58 35.81 -9.19
N GLN A 309 -40.80 36.27 -8.89
CA GLN A 309 -41.45 36.02 -7.61
C GLN A 309 -41.88 34.55 -7.51
N ARG A 310 -41.39 33.83 -6.50
CA ARG A 310 -41.77 32.44 -6.23
C ARG A 310 -43.18 32.36 -5.66
N ALA A 311 -43.89 31.30 -5.99
CA ALA A 311 -45.08 30.90 -5.24
C ALA A 311 -44.68 30.57 -3.78
N PRO A 312 -45.56 30.85 -2.80
CA PRO A 312 -45.39 30.37 -1.44
C PRO A 312 -45.35 28.83 -1.41
N PRO A 313 -44.47 28.22 -0.60
CA PRO A 313 -44.43 26.77 -0.48
C PRO A 313 -45.69 26.24 0.23
N GLU A 314 -46.11 25.01 -0.09
CA GLU A 314 -47.11 24.33 0.73
C GLU A 314 -46.57 24.08 2.15
N TYR A 315 -47.43 24.32 3.16
CA TYR A 315 -47.04 24.22 4.56
C TYR A 315 -46.61 22.81 4.96
N ALA A 316 -47.33 21.79 4.51
CA ALA A 316 -47.03 20.39 4.80
C ALA A 316 -45.67 19.96 4.21
N ASP A 317 -45.31 20.49 3.05
CA ASP A 317 -44.02 20.20 2.41
C ASP A 317 -42.87 20.92 3.14
N LEU A 318 -43.10 22.16 3.58
CA LEU A 318 -42.14 22.88 4.42
C LEU A 318 -41.92 22.18 5.78
N GLN A 319 -42.97 21.64 6.40
CA GLN A 319 -42.87 20.83 7.63
C GLN A 319 -42.01 19.58 7.42
N ARG A 320 -42.27 18.81 6.35
CA ARG A 320 -41.48 17.61 6.01
C ARG A 320 -40.02 17.96 5.73
N TYR A 321 -39.78 19.08 5.04
CA TYR A 321 -38.44 19.56 4.77
C TYR A 321 -37.68 19.86 6.07
N VAL A 322 -38.26 20.68 6.95
CA VAL A 322 -37.59 21.05 8.20
C VAL A 322 -37.39 19.83 9.11
N ALA A 323 -38.33 18.88 9.14
CA ALA A 323 -38.14 17.62 9.86
C ALA A 323 -36.95 16.80 9.34
N ARG A 324 -36.81 16.65 8.01
CA ARG A 324 -35.66 15.94 7.43
C ARG A 324 -34.34 16.71 7.63
N LEU A 325 -34.39 18.05 7.56
CA LEU A 325 -33.23 18.89 7.85
C LEU A 325 -32.76 18.72 9.31
N GLN A 326 -33.69 18.57 10.25
CA GLN A 326 -33.41 18.29 11.65
C GLN A 326 -32.70 16.94 11.84
N GLU A 327 -33.17 15.88 11.19
CA GLU A 327 -32.50 14.58 11.22
C GLU A 327 -31.06 14.67 10.70
N LEU A 328 -30.84 15.33 9.56
CA LEU A 328 -29.51 15.49 8.97
C LEU A 328 -28.58 16.38 9.82
N LYS A 329 -29.15 17.40 10.48
CA LYS A 329 -28.44 18.25 11.44
C LYS A 329 -27.96 17.43 12.63
N GLU A 330 -28.80 16.58 13.20
CA GLU A 330 -28.43 15.68 14.32
C GLU A 330 -27.38 14.66 13.89
N GLU A 331 -27.54 14.03 12.71
CA GLU A 331 -26.55 13.13 12.15
C GLU A 331 -25.18 13.82 11.98
N LEU A 332 -25.13 15.05 11.46
CA LEU A 332 -23.87 15.80 11.32
C LEU A 332 -23.22 16.13 12.66
N GLY A 333 -24.01 16.38 13.71
CA GLY A 333 -23.50 16.61 15.06
C GLY A 333 -22.87 15.35 15.67
N GLU A 334 -23.60 14.22 15.61
CA GLU A 334 -23.15 12.96 16.21
C GLU A 334 -22.05 12.26 15.41
N LYS A 335 -22.17 12.22 14.08
CA LYS A 335 -21.29 11.46 13.18
C LYS A 335 -20.23 12.31 12.48
N GLY A 336 -20.37 13.64 12.54
CA GLY A 336 -19.38 14.57 12.00
C GLY A 336 -18.55 15.22 13.09
N LEU A 337 -19.16 16.17 13.81
CA LEU A 337 -18.43 16.99 14.80
C LEU A 337 -17.76 16.15 15.88
N LYS A 338 -18.50 15.25 16.54
CA LYS A 338 -17.95 14.43 17.64
C LYS A 338 -16.82 13.51 17.17
N VAL A 339 -16.93 12.93 15.98
CA VAL A 339 -15.89 12.02 15.47
C VAL A 339 -14.63 12.79 15.08
N VAL A 340 -14.79 13.91 14.38
CA VAL A 340 -13.63 14.77 14.04
C VAL A 340 -12.98 15.35 15.29
N GLN A 341 -13.76 15.65 16.34
CA GLN A 341 -13.21 16.05 17.63
C GLN A 341 -12.34 14.95 18.26
N ALA A 342 -12.81 13.70 18.21
CA ALA A 342 -12.06 12.55 18.71
C ALA A 342 -10.76 12.28 17.92
N ASP A 343 -10.74 12.57 16.62
CA ASP A 343 -9.56 12.41 15.76
C ASP A 343 -8.38 13.32 16.17
N PHE A 344 -8.60 14.37 16.99
CA PHE A 344 -7.51 15.18 17.56
C PHE A 344 -6.70 14.46 18.66
N GLY A 345 -7.29 13.47 19.33
CA GLY A 345 -6.64 12.75 20.43
C GLY A 345 -5.37 12.00 20.01
N PRO A 346 -5.42 11.13 18.98
CA PRO A 346 -4.24 10.38 18.53
C PRO A 346 -3.06 11.25 18.07
N ILE A 347 -3.33 12.40 17.43
CA ILE A 347 -2.25 13.31 17.02
C ILE A 347 -1.67 14.07 18.22
N GLN A 348 -2.49 14.35 19.24
CA GLN A 348 -2.01 14.94 20.50
C GLN A 348 -1.06 13.99 21.22
N GLU A 349 -1.44 12.73 21.38
CA GLU A 349 -0.60 11.70 21.99
C GLU A 349 0.72 11.56 21.24
N THR A 350 0.67 11.57 19.90
CA THR A 350 1.86 11.53 19.06
C THR A 350 2.77 12.74 19.33
N LEU A 351 2.22 13.96 19.33
CA LEU A 351 3.00 15.18 19.53
C LEU A 351 3.61 15.29 20.93
N GLU A 352 2.91 14.77 21.94
CA GLU A 352 3.37 14.75 23.33
C GLU A 352 4.44 13.67 23.53
N ALA A 353 4.20 12.45 23.03
CA ALA A 353 5.17 11.36 23.09
C ALA A 353 6.49 11.72 22.40
N THR A 354 6.44 12.57 21.36
CA THR A 354 7.64 13.02 20.65
C THR A 354 8.14 14.41 21.06
N LYS A 355 7.78 14.92 22.24
CA LYS A 355 8.17 16.26 22.70
C LYS A 355 9.68 16.37 22.94
N ASP A 356 10.26 15.38 23.62
CA ASP A 356 11.68 15.38 23.98
C ASP A 356 12.55 14.57 23.00
N GLN A 357 11.95 13.60 22.30
CA GLN A 357 12.62 12.73 21.32
C GLN A 357 11.73 12.59 20.09
N LEU A 358 12.27 12.72 18.88
CA LEU A 358 11.46 12.71 17.64
C LEU A 358 10.83 11.35 17.29
N THR A 359 11.05 10.34 18.12
CA THR A 359 10.63 8.96 17.91
C THR A 359 9.67 8.50 18.99
N ASN A 360 8.64 7.77 18.58
CA ASN A 360 7.69 7.12 19.48
C ASN A 360 7.70 5.61 19.18
N GLU A 361 7.83 4.77 20.20
CA GLU A 361 7.86 3.30 20.08
C GLU A 361 6.51 2.74 19.59
N ASN A 362 5.39 3.43 19.89
CA ASN A 362 4.03 2.97 19.58
C ASN A 362 3.28 3.90 18.62
N GLY A 363 3.96 4.84 17.94
CA GLY A 363 3.29 5.88 17.16
C GLY A 363 4.14 6.49 16.05
N ARG A 364 3.68 7.60 15.45
CA ARG A 364 4.42 8.27 14.38
C ARG A 364 5.73 8.90 14.90
N SER A 365 6.80 8.70 14.13
CA SER A 365 8.11 9.33 14.35
C SER A 365 8.40 10.43 13.30
N PHE A 366 8.98 11.55 13.74
CA PHE A 366 9.32 12.74 12.93
C PHE A 366 10.78 12.73 12.46
N ALA A 367 11.05 13.17 11.23
CA ALA A 367 12.37 13.07 10.58
C ALA A 367 13.35 14.04 11.22
N ASP A 368 12.86 15.24 11.48
CA ASP A 368 13.57 16.33 12.09
C ASP A 368 12.58 17.23 12.86
N ASP A 369 13.13 18.18 13.59
CA ASP A 369 12.34 19.16 14.35
C ASP A 369 11.47 20.02 13.43
N GLU A 370 11.85 20.21 12.16
CA GLU A 370 11.11 21.04 11.21
C GLU A 370 9.83 20.35 10.74
N GLU A 371 9.86 19.03 10.51
CA GLU A 371 8.67 18.20 10.26
C GLU A 371 7.70 18.30 11.44
N ARG A 372 8.19 18.15 12.67
CA ARG A 372 7.37 18.25 13.88
C ARG A 372 6.74 19.64 14.01
N LYS A 373 7.52 20.72 13.87
CA LYS A 373 7.01 22.11 13.90
C LYS A 373 6.00 22.39 12.80
N ARG A 374 6.17 21.81 11.60
CA ARG A 374 5.18 21.94 10.52
C ARG A 374 3.87 21.27 10.88
N VAL A 375 3.90 20.03 11.36
CA VAL A 375 2.70 19.27 11.78
C VAL A 375 1.97 20.01 12.89
N ILE A 376 2.70 20.54 13.85
CA ILE A 376 2.17 21.45 14.89
C ILE A 376 1.39 22.62 14.28
N ARG A 377 1.97 23.33 13.30
CA ARG A 377 1.30 24.46 12.64
C ARG A 377 0.06 24.03 11.87
N ASP A 378 0.12 22.88 11.21
CA ASP A 378 -0.99 22.30 10.46
C ASP A 378 -2.14 21.90 11.39
N VAL A 379 -1.86 21.15 12.47
CA VAL A 379 -2.85 20.78 13.49
C VAL A 379 -3.47 22.02 14.14
N ALA A 380 -2.67 23.06 14.43
CA ALA A 380 -3.20 24.31 14.97
C ALA A 380 -4.14 25.03 13.98
N ARG A 381 -3.87 24.94 12.66
CA ARG A 381 -4.79 25.44 11.63
C ARG A 381 -6.08 24.61 11.60
N ASP A 382 -5.94 23.29 11.62
CA ASP A 382 -7.05 22.35 11.53
C ASP A 382 -7.98 22.49 12.77
N LEU A 383 -7.42 22.71 13.96
CA LEU A 383 -8.17 23.02 15.19
C LEU A 383 -8.95 24.35 15.08
N ARG A 384 -8.36 25.39 14.47
CA ARG A 384 -9.07 26.65 14.23
C ARG A 384 -10.24 26.46 13.27
N LEU A 385 -10.04 25.70 12.19
CA LEU A 385 -11.08 25.38 11.23
C LEU A 385 -12.21 24.58 11.89
N TYR A 386 -11.88 23.55 12.69
CA TYR A 386 -12.85 22.80 13.47
C TYR A 386 -13.69 23.72 14.38
N ARG A 387 -13.07 24.61 15.15
CA ARG A 387 -13.79 25.54 16.05
C ARG A 387 -14.70 26.51 15.31
N ILE A 388 -14.30 26.96 14.12
CA ILE A 388 -15.17 27.79 13.27
C ILE A 388 -16.40 26.99 12.85
N ASN A 389 -16.19 25.77 12.34
CA ASN A 389 -17.27 24.87 11.93
C ASN A 389 -18.20 24.48 13.08
N GLU A 390 -17.66 24.23 14.26
CA GLU A 390 -18.43 23.92 15.48
C GLU A 390 -19.31 25.10 15.89
N ARG A 391 -18.74 26.32 15.95
CA ARG A 391 -19.51 27.53 16.26
C ARG A 391 -20.58 27.80 15.21
N ASP A 392 -20.25 27.65 13.93
CA ASP A 392 -21.18 27.91 12.83
C ASP A 392 -22.30 26.85 12.84
N TYR A 393 -21.98 25.56 13.09
CA TYR A 393 -22.96 24.50 13.31
C TYR A 393 -23.89 24.84 14.48
N GLU A 394 -23.36 25.26 15.63
CA GLU A 394 -24.19 25.65 16.76
C GLU A 394 -25.14 26.81 16.43
N GLN A 395 -24.66 27.80 15.67
CA GLN A 395 -25.48 28.92 15.21
C GLN A 395 -26.63 28.43 14.32
N PHE A 396 -26.33 27.66 13.28
CA PHE A 396 -27.34 27.16 12.34
C PHE A 396 -28.26 26.12 12.98
N SER A 397 -27.75 25.34 13.94
CA SER A 397 -28.55 24.40 14.72
C SER A 397 -29.61 25.13 15.54
N ARG A 398 -29.25 26.22 16.23
CA ARG A 398 -30.21 27.06 16.95
C ARG A 398 -31.29 27.67 16.06
N VAL A 399 -30.95 28.01 14.82
CA VAL A 399 -31.92 28.52 13.82
C VAL A 399 -32.80 27.38 13.29
N ALA A 400 -32.24 26.21 13.02
CA ALA A 400 -32.99 25.03 12.61
C ALA A 400 -34.01 24.62 13.69
N ASP A 401 -33.62 24.68 14.97
CA ASP A 401 -34.50 24.38 16.11
C ASP A 401 -35.65 25.38 16.16
N MET A 402 -35.36 26.67 15.97
CA MET A 402 -36.40 27.71 15.86
C MET A 402 -37.36 27.43 14.70
N LEU A 403 -36.85 27.02 13.53
CA LEU A 403 -37.72 26.66 12.40
C LEU A 403 -38.61 25.45 12.72
N SER A 404 -38.05 24.45 13.39
CA SER A 404 -38.79 23.27 13.83
C SER A 404 -39.92 23.66 14.78
N ASP A 405 -39.60 24.46 15.82
CA ASP A 405 -40.57 24.94 16.81
C ASP A 405 -41.72 25.74 16.17
N LEU A 406 -41.39 26.60 15.19
CA LEU A 406 -42.40 27.36 14.44
C LEU A 406 -43.31 26.44 13.61
N LEU A 407 -42.75 25.37 13.05
CA LEU A 407 -43.47 24.45 12.17
C LEU A 407 -44.17 23.31 12.92
N GLU A 408 -44.13 23.26 14.25
CA GLU A 408 -44.94 22.34 15.07
C GLU A 408 -46.45 22.66 15.04
N ALA A 409 -46.86 23.81 14.51
CA ALA A 409 -48.28 24.12 14.36
C ALA A 409 -48.95 23.19 13.34
N GLU A 410 -50.25 22.90 13.52
CA GLU A 410 -50.96 21.93 12.67
C GLU A 410 -51.17 22.46 11.24
N ASP A 411 -51.40 23.76 11.09
CA ASP A 411 -51.60 24.43 9.82
C ASP A 411 -51.07 25.88 9.84
N VAL A 412 -51.00 26.50 8.65
CA VAL A 412 -50.58 27.91 8.48
C VAL A 412 -51.45 28.82 9.34
N HIS A 413 -52.74 28.55 9.44
CA HIS A 413 -53.66 29.40 10.20
C HIS A 413 -53.29 29.44 11.69
N THR A 414 -53.00 28.29 12.28
CA THR A 414 -52.57 28.16 13.67
C THR A 414 -51.19 28.77 13.89
N LEU A 415 -50.27 28.65 12.92
CA LEU A 415 -48.97 29.31 12.97
C LEU A 415 -49.11 30.84 13.00
N ILE A 416 -49.89 31.42 12.09
CA ILE A 416 -50.11 32.86 12.04
C ILE A 416 -50.80 33.33 13.33
N GLN A 417 -51.84 32.63 13.83
CA GLN A 417 -52.49 32.99 15.10
C GLN A 417 -51.54 32.98 16.31
N ARG A 418 -50.50 32.13 16.31
CA ARG A 418 -49.50 32.09 17.38
C ARG A 418 -48.54 33.29 17.34
N LEU A 419 -48.30 33.85 16.15
CA LEU A 419 -47.31 34.91 15.92
C LEU A 419 -47.93 36.31 15.86
N ASP A 420 -49.07 36.46 15.19
CA ASP A 420 -49.83 37.71 15.01
C ASP A 420 -50.45 38.16 16.34
N LYS A 421 -49.74 39.05 17.04
CA LYS A 421 -50.13 39.57 18.37
C LYS A 421 -51.02 40.79 18.26
N ASP A 422 -50.94 41.53 17.16
CA ASP A 422 -51.73 42.74 16.93
C ASP A 422 -53.05 42.49 16.16
N GLY A 423 -53.21 41.28 15.59
CA GLY A 423 -54.41 40.78 14.94
C GLY A 423 -54.62 41.32 13.53
N ASN A 424 -53.57 41.81 12.87
CA ASN A 424 -53.65 42.46 11.57
C ASN A 424 -53.58 41.49 10.36
N GLY A 425 -53.30 40.19 10.61
CA GLY A 425 -53.24 39.13 9.60
C GLY A 425 -51.90 39.02 8.84
N ASN A 426 -50.94 39.91 9.13
CA ASN A 426 -49.57 39.90 8.64
C ASN A 426 -48.60 39.66 9.81
N ILE A 427 -47.34 39.36 9.50
CA ILE A 427 -46.30 39.22 10.52
C ILE A 427 -45.37 40.43 10.47
N GLY A 428 -45.37 41.19 11.57
CA GLY A 428 -44.51 42.35 11.77
C GLY A 428 -43.17 42.02 12.46
N PRO A 429 -42.19 42.94 12.41
CA PRO A 429 -40.85 42.72 12.99
C PRO A 429 -40.85 42.46 14.51
N ASN A 430 -41.85 42.99 15.24
CA ASN A 430 -41.98 42.80 16.69
C ASN A 430 -42.64 41.47 17.10
N GLU A 431 -43.15 40.72 16.13
CA GLU A 431 -43.89 39.47 16.31
C GLU A 431 -43.02 38.24 16.01
N LEU A 432 -41.88 38.46 15.35
CA LEU A 432 -40.91 37.44 15.00
C LEU A 432 -40.19 36.91 16.26
N PRO A 433 -39.75 35.64 16.25
CA PRO A 433 -38.93 35.10 17.32
C PRO A 433 -37.65 35.91 17.55
N ALA A 434 -37.14 35.95 18.78
CA ALA A 434 -35.93 36.70 19.12
C ALA A 434 -34.69 36.25 18.31
N ARG A 435 -34.63 34.97 17.92
CA ARG A 435 -33.55 34.39 17.10
C ARG A 435 -33.68 34.68 15.60
N TRP A 436 -34.72 35.41 15.17
CA TRP A 436 -34.87 35.81 13.76
C TRP A 436 -33.73 36.73 13.27
N ILE A 437 -33.03 37.39 14.19
CA ILE A 437 -31.82 38.16 13.89
C ILE A 437 -30.60 37.29 13.57
N ASP A 438 -30.62 36.01 13.96
CA ASP A 438 -29.51 35.07 13.70
C ASP A 438 -29.56 34.50 12.27
N LEU A 439 -30.57 34.89 11.49
CA LEU A 439 -30.75 34.45 10.11
C LEU A 439 -29.66 35.01 9.19
N PRO A 440 -29.10 34.19 8.27
CA PRO A 440 -27.99 34.58 7.39
C PRO A 440 -28.24 35.83 6.54
N ARG A 441 -29.51 36.18 6.27
CA ARG A 441 -29.93 37.31 5.43
C ARG A 441 -30.51 38.50 6.20
N VAL A 442 -30.53 38.44 7.53
CA VAL A 442 -31.13 39.49 8.38
C VAL A 442 -30.02 40.20 9.14
N SER A 443 -29.71 41.42 8.72
CA SER A 443 -28.73 42.30 9.40
C SER A 443 -29.33 42.99 10.64
N SER A 444 -30.62 43.34 10.57
CA SER A 444 -31.35 43.95 11.68
C SER A 444 -32.85 43.63 11.56
N LEU A 445 -33.55 43.59 12.70
CA LEU A 445 -35.01 43.44 12.72
C LEU A 445 -35.74 44.69 12.20
N GLU A 446 -35.06 45.83 12.11
CA GLU A 446 -35.60 47.08 11.57
C GLU A 446 -35.69 47.06 10.03
N ASP A 447 -34.87 46.23 9.37
CA ASP A 447 -34.89 46.04 7.91
C ASP A 447 -36.02 45.10 7.44
N VAL A 448 -36.66 44.40 8.38
CA VAL A 448 -37.73 43.42 8.10
C VAL A 448 -39.06 44.15 7.94
N ARG A 449 -39.64 44.04 6.73
CA ARG A 449 -40.97 44.59 6.43
C ARG A 449 -42.06 43.64 6.91
N GLU A 450 -43.27 44.17 7.11
CA GLU A 450 -44.47 43.36 7.30
C GLU A 450 -44.59 42.35 6.15
N MET A 451 -44.71 41.07 6.50
CA MET A 451 -44.83 39.96 5.56
C MET A 451 -46.26 39.42 5.59
N ASP A 452 -46.85 39.24 4.41
CA ASP A 452 -48.05 38.41 4.30
C ASP A 452 -47.71 36.94 4.63
N PRO A 453 -48.69 36.08 4.98
CA PRO A 453 -48.43 34.68 5.33
C PRO A 453 -47.65 33.90 4.26
N GLY A 454 -47.85 34.20 2.98
CA GLY A 454 -47.12 33.55 1.88
C GLY A 454 -45.66 33.99 1.80
N GLN A 455 -45.38 35.27 2.00
CA GLN A 455 -44.04 35.83 2.10
C GLN A 455 -43.29 35.28 3.31
N PHE A 456 -43.98 35.10 4.43
CA PHE A 456 -43.41 34.50 5.64
C PHE A 456 -43.01 33.03 5.40
N LEU A 457 -43.89 32.22 4.82
CA LEU A 457 -43.56 30.83 4.44
C LEU A 457 -42.39 30.77 3.43
N GLY A 458 -42.34 31.72 2.50
CA GLY A 458 -41.21 31.89 1.58
C GLY A 458 -39.88 32.18 2.29
N ALA A 459 -39.91 33.04 3.32
CA ALA A 459 -38.73 33.36 4.13
C ALA A 459 -38.26 32.16 4.97
N LEU A 460 -39.19 31.39 5.55
CA LEU A 460 -38.87 30.15 6.28
C LEU A 460 -38.22 29.11 5.36
N ARG A 461 -38.76 28.91 4.15
CA ARG A 461 -38.14 28.05 3.13
C ARG A 461 -36.73 28.52 2.81
N ASP A 462 -36.56 29.79 2.45
CA ASP A 462 -35.27 30.31 2.00
C ASP A 462 -34.22 30.20 3.11
N THR A 463 -34.64 30.37 4.37
CA THR A 463 -33.79 30.08 5.53
C THR A 463 -33.42 28.61 5.62
N ALA A 464 -34.39 27.71 5.50
CA ALA A 464 -34.15 26.27 5.62
C ALA A 464 -33.22 25.75 4.50
N LEU A 465 -33.28 26.36 3.30
CA LEU A 465 -32.34 26.11 2.20
C LEU A 465 -30.93 26.60 2.54
N ASP A 466 -30.81 27.80 3.10
CA ASP A 466 -29.52 28.38 3.51
C ASP A 466 -28.85 27.53 4.60
N ILE A 467 -29.63 27.10 5.60
CA ILE A 467 -29.15 26.18 6.65
C ILE A 467 -28.64 24.88 6.04
N ARG A 468 -29.40 24.24 5.14
CA ARG A 468 -28.95 23.00 4.48
C ARG A 468 -27.62 23.20 3.77
N GLU A 469 -27.50 24.28 3.00
CA GLU A 469 -26.26 24.62 2.28
C GLU A 469 -25.10 24.83 3.26
N LYS A 470 -25.35 25.50 4.38
CA LYS A 470 -24.35 25.72 5.44
C LYS A 470 -23.94 24.43 6.14
N LEU A 471 -24.89 23.55 6.48
CA LEU A 471 -24.58 22.22 7.04
C LEU A 471 -23.77 21.37 6.06
N GLN A 472 -24.06 21.46 4.76
CA GLN A 472 -23.27 20.79 3.72
C GLN A 472 -21.84 21.34 3.67
N GLN A 473 -21.66 22.67 3.72
CA GLN A 473 -20.33 23.32 3.76
C GLN A 473 -19.55 22.92 5.02
N ILE A 474 -20.22 22.83 6.17
CA ILE A 474 -19.62 22.36 7.43
C ILE A 474 -19.16 20.91 7.29
N ALA A 475 -20.01 20.02 6.77
CA ALA A 475 -19.65 18.61 6.55
C ALA A 475 -18.40 18.47 5.65
N GLN A 476 -18.32 19.27 4.58
CA GLN A 476 -17.16 19.31 3.68
C GLN A 476 -15.89 19.79 4.38
N SER A 477 -15.99 20.89 5.13
CA SER A 477 -14.85 21.43 5.87
C SER A 477 -14.36 20.47 6.97
N LEU A 478 -15.28 19.75 7.62
CA LEU A 478 -14.95 18.70 8.60
C LEU A 478 -14.19 17.54 7.96
N GLN A 479 -14.53 17.12 6.72
CA GLN A 479 -13.76 16.10 6.01
C GLN A 479 -12.31 16.55 5.76
N VAL A 480 -12.09 17.84 5.46
CA VAL A 480 -10.74 18.40 5.23
C VAL A 480 -9.91 18.34 6.51
N VAL A 481 -10.52 18.69 7.65
CA VAL A 481 -9.89 18.56 8.97
C VAL A 481 -9.55 17.10 9.26
N GLN A 482 -10.50 16.19 9.06
CA GLN A 482 -10.32 14.75 9.29
C GLN A 482 -9.17 14.17 8.47
N VAL A 483 -9.11 14.49 7.17
CA VAL A 483 -8.01 14.06 6.29
C VAL A 483 -6.67 14.55 6.82
N GLY A 484 -6.59 15.82 7.22
CA GLY A 484 -5.37 16.42 7.76
C GLY A 484 -4.89 15.72 9.02
N LEU A 485 -5.79 15.47 9.97
CA LEU A 485 -5.46 14.81 11.24
C LEU A 485 -5.03 13.36 11.01
N ARG A 486 -5.83 12.57 10.30
CA ARG A 486 -5.58 11.14 10.09
C ARG A 486 -4.31 10.90 9.29
N VAL A 487 -4.05 11.68 8.24
CA VAL A 487 -2.83 11.49 7.42
C VAL A 487 -1.55 11.75 8.21
N ASP A 488 -1.61 12.65 9.18
CA ASP A 488 -0.50 13.01 10.06
C ASP A 488 -0.36 12.07 11.26
N VAL A 489 -1.34 11.20 11.54
CA VAL A 489 -1.21 10.15 12.55
C VAL A 489 -0.56 8.90 11.95
N ILE A 490 -0.71 8.65 10.65
CA ILE A 490 -0.12 7.49 9.97
C ILE A 490 1.39 7.44 10.24
N GLY A 491 1.79 6.46 11.05
CA GLY A 491 3.17 6.26 11.47
C GLY A 491 4.04 5.66 10.38
N LEU A 492 5.35 5.94 10.47
CA LEU A 492 6.37 5.26 9.69
C LEU A 492 7.20 4.42 10.65
N ASN A 493 7.24 3.10 10.44
CA ASN A 493 8.16 2.26 11.19
C ASN A 493 9.58 2.43 10.66
N ARG A 494 10.38 3.23 11.35
CA ARG A 494 11.73 3.58 10.90
C ARG A 494 12.67 2.40 10.98
N PHE A 495 13.52 2.29 9.97
CA PHE A 495 14.67 1.41 10.07
C PHE A 495 15.66 1.91 11.12
N THR A 496 15.74 1.18 12.21
CA THR A 496 16.72 1.37 13.28
C THR A 496 17.49 0.08 13.53
N LEU A 497 18.66 0.20 14.14
CA LEU A 497 19.37 -0.96 14.66
C LEU A 497 18.81 -1.34 16.05
N PRO A 498 18.89 -2.62 16.45
CA PRO A 498 18.43 -3.04 17.77
C PRO A 498 19.05 -2.20 18.89
N GLY A 499 18.20 -1.57 19.71
CA GLY A 499 18.61 -0.69 20.81
C GLY A 499 19.10 0.70 20.37
N GLN A 500 18.88 1.09 19.12
CA GLN A 500 19.09 2.45 18.62
C GLN A 500 17.76 3.08 18.18
N THR A 501 17.70 4.39 18.31
CA THR A 501 16.52 5.20 17.98
C THR A 501 16.67 5.91 16.63
N ASP A 502 17.92 6.25 16.27
CA ASP A 502 18.25 6.94 15.04
C ASP A 502 18.49 5.96 13.89
N MET A 503 18.27 6.45 12.67
CA MET A 503 18.64 5.71 11.46
C MET A 503 20.17 5.60 11.38
N PRO A 504 20.74 4.40 11.23
CA PRO A 504 22.18 4.22 11.18
C PRO A 504 22.80 4.81 9.92
N SER A 505 24.07 5.19 10.02
CA SER A 505 24.85 5.70 8.87
C SER A 505 25.06 4.63 7.80
N ILE A 506 25.24 5.06 6.55
CA ILE A 506 25.47 4.13 5.44
C ILE A 506 26.74 3.27 5.66
N GLU A 507 27.78 3.83 6.27
CA GLU A 507 29.00 3.10 6.62
C GLU A 507 28.74 1.99 7.65
N GLU A 508 27.97 2.28 8.70
CA GLU A 508 27.63 1.32 9.75
C GLU A 508 26.80 0.15 9.22
N VAL A 509 25.80 0.44 8.38
CA VAL A 509 24.95 -0.56 7.74
C VAL A 509 25.79 -1.49 6.84
N VAL A 510 26.74 -0.93 6.08
CA VAL A 510 27.66 -1.71 5.24
C VAL A 510 28.58 -2.58 6.09
N GLU A 511 29.16 -2.05 7.18
CA GLU A 511 30.02 -2.81 8.07
C GLU A 511 29.29 -4.01 8.69
N ILE A 512 28.08 -3.79 9.20
CA ILE A 512 27.23 -4.83 9.76
C ILE A 512 26.93 -5.88 8.69
N GLY A 513 26.56 -5.47 7.48
CA GLY A 513 26.28 -6.41 6.39
C GLY A 513 27.47 -7.27 6.01
N LEU A 514 28.67 -6.70 5.91
CA LEU A 514 29.90 -7.48 5.64
C LEU A 514 30.22 -8.51 6.73
N ARG A 515 29.81 -8.23 7.97
CA ARG A 515 30.00 -9.13 9.11
C ARG A 515 28.93 -10.20 9.21
N CYS A 516 27.67 -9.87 8.95
CA CYS A 516 26.52 -10.72 9.28
C CYS A 516 26.03 -11.57 8.10
N ARG A 517 26.29 -11.16 6.85
CA ARG A 517 25.73 -11.83 5.67
C ARG A 517 26.27 -13.25 5.48
N HIS A 518 25.36 -14.23 5.50
CA HIS A 518 25.69 -15.66 5.58
C HIS A 518 26.33 -16.25 4.31
N ASP A 519 25.92 -15.81 3.13
CA ASP A 519 26.50 -16.20 1.84
C ASP A 519 27.95 -15.72 1.69
N LEU A 520 28.24 -14.48 2.12
CA LEU A 520 29.58 -13.91 2.15
C LEU A 520 30.50 -14.67 3.13
N MET A 521 29.99 -15.04 4.31
CA MET A 521 30.72 -15.90 5.25
C MET A 521 31.10 -17.25 4.61
N ASN A 522 30.19 -17.86 3.85
CA ASN A 522 30.44 -19.12 3.15
C ASN A 522 31.49 -18.95 2.05
N SER A 523 31.39 -17.90 1.22
CA SER A 523 32.38 -17.59 0.18
C SER A 523 33.78 -17.36 0.75
N ARG A 524 33.89 -16.61 1.86
CA ARG A 524 35.15 -16.40 2.59
C ARG A 524 35.74 -17.72 3.08
N ALA A 525 34.90 -18.62 3.56
CA ALA A 525 35.31 -19.92 4.08
C ALA A 525 35.78 -20.86 2.96
N GLN A 526 35.17 -20.80 1.78
CA GLN A 526 35.60 -21.54 0.58
C GLN A 526 37.00 -21.11 0.09
N VAL A 527 37.35 -19.82 0.18
CA VAL A 527 38.73 -19.35 -0.12
C VAL A 527 39.75 -20.05 0.78
N MET A 528 39.44 -20.21 2.06
CA MET A 528 40.32 -20.89 3.02
C MET A 528 40.42 -22.40 2.75
N ASP A 529 39.35 -23.03 2.26
CA ASP A 529 39.38 -24.45 1.89
C ASP A 529 40.24 -24.68 0.65
N LEU A 530 40.14 -23.82 -0.37
CA LEU A 530 41.02 -23.91 -1.54
C LEU A 530 42.48 -23.64 -1.19
N ARG A 531 42.76 -22.71 -0.27
CA ARG A 531 44.11 -22.53 0.26
C ARG A 531 44.62 -23.83 0.91
N ARG A 532 43.80 -24.53 1.67
CA ARG A 532 44.17 -25.81 2.27
C ARG A 532 44.41 -26.88 1.22
N GLN A 533 43.60 -26.92 0.15
CA GLN A 533 43.83 -27.81 -0.98
C GLN A 533 45.17 -27.53 -1.68
N VAL A 534 45.57 -26.26 -1.84
CA VAL A 534 46.91 -25.91 -2.34
C VAL A 534 48.00 -26.55 -1.49
N GLU A 535 47.87 -26.50 -0.17
CA GLU A 535 48.83 -27.09 0.77
C GLU A 535 48.86 -28.62 0.69
N ILE A 536 47.70 -29.27 0.49
CA ILE A 536 47.60 -30.73 0.29
C ILE A 536 48.24 -31.14 -1.04
N ARG A 537 47.94 -30.43 -2.13
CA ARG A 537 48.55 -30.70 -3.45
C ARG A 537 50.06 -30.41 -3.46
N ALA A 538 50.52 -29.44 -2.67
CA ALA A 538 51.94 -29.21 -2.46
C ALA A 538 52.62 -30.37 -1.73
N ASN A 539 51.96 -30.98 -0.73
CA ASN A 539 52.48 -32.15 -0.05
C ASN A 539 52.60 -33.37 -1.00
N ALA A 540 51.70 -33.50 -1.98
CA ALA A 540 51.77 -34.56 -2.99
C ALA A 540 53.04 -34.50 -3.87
N LEU A 541 53.75 -33.37 -3.91
CA LEU A 541 55.04 -33.21 -4.61
C LEU A 541 56.23 -33.75 -3.80
N MET A 542 56.04 -34.04 -2.51
CA MET A 542 57.10 -34.57 -1.66
C MET A 542 57.41 -36.05 -1.99
N ALA A 543 58.59 -36.50 -1.59
CA ALA A 543 58.96 -37.91 -1.65
C ALA A 543 57.98 -38.75 -0.82
N LYS A 544 57.65 -39.95 -1.30
CA LYS A 544 56.79 -40.89 -0.58
C LYS A 544 57.66 -41.84 0.23
N LEU A 545 57.31 -42.03 1.50
CA LEU A 545 57.93 -43.02 2.38
C LEU A 545 56.81 -43.65 3.20
N ASP A 546 56.51 -44.92 2.95
CA ASP A 546 55.54 -45.70 3.72
C ASP A 546 56.24 -46.87 4.41
N VAL A 547 55.78 -47.20 5.62
CA VAL A 547 56.13 -48.44 6.30
C VAL A 547 54.91 -49.34 6.23
N HIS A 548 55.08 -50.53 5.66
CA HIS A 548 54.04 -51.55 5.58
C HIS A 548 54.49 -52.78 6.36
N ALA A 549 53.63 -53.25 7.26
CA ALA A 549 53.82 -54.48 8.00
C ALA A 549 52.58 -55.35 7.81
N ASP A 550 52.75 -56.54 7.28
CA ASP A 550 51.66 -57.50 7.08
C ASP A 550 52.06 -58.88 7.58
N GLY A 551 51.06 -59.70 7.85
CA GLY A 551 51.30 -61.08 8.21
C GLY A 551 50.08 -61.94 8.04
N THR A 552 50.31 -63.24 7.90
CA THR A 552 49.28 -64.27 7.93
C THR A 552 49.60 -65.26 9.02
N LEU A 553 48.58 -65.57 9.82
CA LEU A 553 48.61 -66.52 10.91
C LEU A 553 47.72 -67.71 10.56
N ASP A 554 48.24 -68.94 10.72
CA ASP A 554 47.47 -70.17 10.55
C ASP A 554 47.04 -70.71 11.93
N PRO A 555 45.80 -70.44 12.40
CA PRO A 555 45.34 -70.92 13.70
C PRO A 555 45.22 -72.45 13.80
N SER A 556 45.35 -73.20 12.69
CA SER A 556 45.18 -74.66 12.63
C SER A 556 46.48 -75.45 12.47
N GLY A 557 47.56 -74.80 12.04
CA GLY A 557 48.91 -75.37 11.95
C GLY A 557 49.82 -74.72 13.00
N GLY A 558 50.74 -75.47 13.61
CA GLY A 558 51.74 -74.88 14.51
C GLY A 558 52.53 -73.74 13.83
N ALA A 559 53.15 -72.88 14.64
CA ALA A 559 53.81 -71.61 14.25
C ALA A 559 54.77 -71.63 13.04
N SER A 560 55.10 -72.81 12.49
CA SER A 560 55.92 -72.98 11.29
C SER A 560 55.30 -72.45 9.99
N ASN A 561 54.00 -72.10 9.97
CA ASN A 561 53.31 -71.57 8.79
C ASN A 561 52.99 -70.07 8.87
N ASP A 562 53.35 -69.40 9.97
CA ASP A 562 53.13 -67.97 10.15
C ASP A 562 54.19 -67.17 9.38
N ASN A 563 53.77 -66.09 8.74
CA ASN A 563 54.69 -65.16 8.07
C ASN A 563 54.39 -63.73 8.49
N VAL A 564 55.45 -62.94 8.67
CA VAL A 564 55.38 -61.50 8.90
C VAL A 564 56.35 -60.82 7.95
N ASN A 565 55.85 -59.91 7.13
CA ASN A 565 56.64 -59.09 6.22
C ASN A 565 56.68 -57.65 6.73
N LEU A 566 57.86 -57.03 6.63
CA LEU A 566 58.05 -55.59 6.83
C LEU A 566 58.65 -55.03 5.54
N SER A 567 57.93 -54.15 4.87
CA SER A 567 58.41 -53.44 3.69
C SER A 567 58.49 -51.94 3.94
N LEU A 568 59.50 -51.31 3.34
CA LEU A 568 59.70 -49.87 3.33
C LEU A 568 59.61 -49.38 1.89
N ASP A 569 58.53 -48.66 1.59
CA ASP A 569 58.24 -48.19 0.24
C ASP A 569 58.68 -46.73 0.10
N PHE A 570 59.83 -46.52 -0.55
CA PHE A 570 60.34 -45.19 -0.85
C PHE A 570 60.20 -44.87 -2.34
N LYS A 571 59.53 -43.76 -2.67
CA LYS A 571 59.38 -43.26 -4.05
C LYS A 571 59.97 -41.87 -4.18
N THR A 572 60.95 -41.72 -5.07
CA THR A 572 61.63 -40.46 -5.36
C THR A 572 60.77 -39.52 -6.22
N PRO A 573 60.88 -38.19 -6.01
CA PRO A 573 60.10 -37.19 -6.74
C PRO A 573 60.77 -36.77 -8.06
N ILE A 574 61.02 -37.71 -8.99
CA ILE A 574 61.75 -37.42 -10.24
C ILE A 574 60.82 -37.10 -11.42
N ASP A 575 59.71 -37.82 -11.58
CA ASP A 575 58.69 -37.55 -12.60
C ASP A 575 57.33 -37.30 -11.94
N GLN A 576 56.98 -36.01 -11.84
CA GLN A 576 55.79 -35.51 -11.16
C GLN A 576 55.00 -34.51 -12.01
N VAL A 577 54.99 -34.67 -13.35
CA VAL A 577 54.30 -33.72 -14.23
C VAL A 577 52.81 -33.61 -13.89
N ASN A 578 52.16 -34.73 -13.57
CA ASN A 578 50.75 -34.74 -13.17
C ASN A 578 50.53 -33.98 -11.85
N GLN A 579 51.31 -34.28 -10.80
CA GLN A 579 51.20 -33.62 -9.50
C GLN A 579 51.52 -32.13 -9.58
N ARG A 580 52.51 -31.75 -10.41
CA ARG A 580 52.85 -30.34 -10.68
C ARG A 580 51.69 -29.62 -11.35
N ASN A 581 51.05 -30.24 -12.34
CA ASN A 581 49.90 -29.67 -13.03
C ASN A 581 48.69 -29.55 -12.08
N GLU A 582 48.44 -30.54 -11.22
CA GLU A 582 47.41 -30.47 -10.17
C GLU A 582 47.67 -29.35 -9.16
N TYR A 583 48.91 -29.20 -8.69
CA TYR A 583 49.29 -28.09 -7.81
C TYR A 583 49.09 -26.72 -8.47
N ARG A 584 49.49 -26.58 -9.74
CA ARG A 584 49.26 -25.36 -10.52
C ARG A 584 47.77 -25.08 -10.71
N SER A 585 46.95 -26.12 -10.96
CA SER A 585 45.49 -25.98 -11.01
C SER A 585 44.96 -25.45 -9.67
N ALA A 586 45.35 -26.05 -8.56
CA ALA A 586 44.91 -25.62 -7.22
C ALA A 586 45.29 -24.17 -6.91
N LEU A 587 46.47 -23.71 -7.32
CA LEU A 587 46.87 -22.31 -7.20
C LEU A 587 45.97 -21.38 -8.02
N ILE A 588 45.65 -21.76 -9.26
CA ILE A 588 44.75 -20.99 -10.13
C ILE A 588 43.35 -20.94 -9.51
N ASP A 589 42.84 -22.07 -9.02
CA ASP A 589 41.52 -22.19 -8.41
C ASP A 589 41.41 -21.33 -7.14
N TYR A 590 42.44 -21.35 -6.28
CA TYR A 590 42.53 -20.45 -5.12
C TYR A 590 42.50 -18.97 -5.53
N GLN A 591 43.26 -18.57 -6.55
CA GLN A 591 43.26 -17.18 -7.02
C GLN A 591 41.91 -16.78 -7.65
N ARG A 592 41.26 -17.68 -8.38
CA ARG A 592 39.92 -17.46 -8.93
C ARG A 592 38.89 -17.25 -7.83
N GLN A 593 38.86 -18.13 -6.83
CA GLN A 593 37.92 -18.00 -5.71
C GLN A 593 38.18 -16.74 -4.88
N ARG A 594 39.45 -16.38 -4.65
CA ARG A 594 39.78 -15.14 -3.94
C ARG A 594 39.23 -13.92 -4.67
N ARG A 595 39.33 -13.87 -6.01
CA ARG A 595 38.72 -12.79 -6.80
C ARG A 595 37.20 -12.84 -6.81
N ALA A 596 36.61 -14.03 -6.87
CA ALA A 596 35.16 -14.20 -6.75
C ALA A 596 34.63 -13.70 -5.39
N TYR A 597 35.35 -13.99 -4.30
CA TYR A 597 35.04 -13.45 -2.97
C TYR A 597 35.15 -11.92 -2.92
N MET A 598 36.23 -11.33 -3.45
CA MET A 598 36.37 -9.86 -3.50
C MET A 598 35.24 -9.21 -4.30
N LEU A 599 34.87 -9.79 -5.46
CA LEU A 599 33.75 -9.32 -6.26
C LEU A 599 32.42 -9.43 -5.49
N LEU A 600 32.16 -10.56 -4.83
CA LEU A 600 30.96 -10.74 -4.02
C LEU A 600 30.90 -9.73 -2.87
N GLU A 601 32.03 -9.49 -2.19
CA GLU A 601 32.13 -8.50 -1.14
C GLU A 601 31.74 -7.10 -1.65
N ASP A 602 32.25 -6.70 -2.82
CA ASP A 602 31.91 -5.42 -3.43
C ASP A 602 30.45 -5.35 -3.93
N GLN A 603 29.90 -6.45 -4.45
CA GLN A 603 28.48 -6.56 -4.81
C GLN A 603 27.57 -6.41 -3.59
N VAL A 604 27.94 -7.04 -2.46
CA VAL A 604 27.21 -6.92 -1.19
C VAL A 604 27.25 -5.48 -0.69
N LYS A 605 28.42 -4.81 -0.71
CA LYS A 605 28.53 -3.38 -0.36
C LYS A 605 27.63 -2.53 -1.25
N GLN A 606 27.64 -2.76 -2.56
CA GLN A 606 26.81 -2.02 -3.52
C GLN A 606 25.32 -2.22 -3.24
N GLN A 607 24.89 -3.47 -3.03
CA GLN A 607 23.51 -3.82 -2.75
C GLN A 607 23.00 -3.12 -1.48
N ILE A 608 23.74 -3.23 -0.37
CA ILE A 608 23.35 -2.59 0.90
C ILE A 608 23.26 -1.07 0.76
N ARG A 609 24.21 -0.45 0.04
CA ARG A 609 24.19 0.99 -0.24
C ARG A 609 22.97 1.40 -1.08
N GLN A 610 22.57 0.57 -2.04
CA GLN A 610 21.36 0.81 -2.83
C GLN A 610 20.10 0.70 -1.97
N SER A 611 19.97 -0.38 -1.18
CA SER A 611 18.83 -0.58 -0.27
C SER A 611 18.70 0.56 0.75
N TRP A 612 19.82 1.02 1.34
CA TRP A 612 19.82 2.16 2.26
C TRP A 612 19.35 3.46 1.61
N ARG A 613 19.91 3.81 0.44
CA ARG A 613 19.51 5.04 -0.28
C ARG A 613 18.04 4.99 -0.73
N GLN A 614 17.60 3.83 -1.22
CA GLN A 614 16.22 3.63 -1.64
C GLN A 614 15.27 3.84 -0.45
N LEU A 615 15.63 3.30 0.72
CA LEU A 615 14.87 3.47 1.95
C LEU A 615 14.77 4.94 2.37
N THR A 616 15.88 5.68 2.35
CA THR A 616 15.91 7.12 2.65
C THR A 616 15.00 7.91 1.70
N VAL A 617 15.04 7.61 0.40
CA VAL A 617 14.19 8.28 -0.59
C VAL A 617 12.71 7.93 -0.37
N SER A 618 12.37 6.67 -0.10
CA SER A 618 10.98 6.28 0.19
C SER A 618 10.43 6.91 1.47
N ALA A 619 11.27 7.10 2.49
CA ALA A 619 10.85 7.80 3.72
C ALA A 619 10.46 9.26 3.42
N LEU A 620 11.28 9.97 2.64
CA LEU A 620 10.99 11.33 2.21
C LEU A 620 9.73 11.39 1.32
N ARG A 621 9.53 10.39 0.47
CA ARG A 621 8.39 10.35 -0.45
C ARG A 621 7.06 10.27 0.30
N LEU A 622 6.98 9.41 1.31
CA LEU A 622 5.81 9.34 2.19
C LEU A 622 5.46 10.66 2.83
N GLU A 623 6.48 11.41 3.24
CA GLU A 623 6.30 12.72 3.82
C GLU A 623 5.77 13.75 2.79
N ILE A 624 6.21 13.66 1.54
CA ILE A 624 5.64 14.44 0.43
C ILE A 624 4.19 14.02 0.14
N ASP A 625 3.87 12.73 0.21
CA ASP A 625 2.51 12.23 -0.05
C ASP A 625 1.51 12.73 0.99
N ARG A 626 1.90 12.77 2.29
CA ARG A 626 1.07 13.38 3.35
C ARG A 626 0.72 14.84 3.03
N GLN A 627 1.72 15.62 2.63
CA GLN A 627 1.51 17.02 2.26
C GLN A 627 0.66 17.15 0.99
N THR A 628 0.86 16.26 0.02
CA THR A 628 0.07 16.22 -1.22
C THR A 628 -1.40 15.95 -0.93
N ILE A 629 -1.71 15.02 -0.02
CA ILE A 629 -3.06 14.74 0.44
C ILE A 629 -3.67 15.96 1.13
N ARG A 630 -2.96 16.60 2.06
CA ARG A 630 -3.43 17.84 2.73
C ARG A 630 -3.73 18.94 1.70
N ASN A 631 -2.84 19.15 0.73
CA ASN A 631 -3.04 20.14 -0.33
C ASN A 631 -4.24 19.78 -1.23
N ALA A 632 -4.44 18.50 -1.56
CA ALA A 632 -5.59 18.04 -2.34
C ALA A 632 -6.91 18.26 -1.58
N ALA A 633 -6.93 18.02 -0.26
CA ALA A 633 -8.08 18.31 0.59
C ALA A 633 -8.41 19.82 0.62
N LEU A 634 -7.41 20.69 0.74
CA LEU A 634 -7.61 22.14 0.66
C LEU A 634 -8.11 22.60 -0.73
N GLN A 635 -7.64 21.99 -1.81
CA GLN A 635 -8.16 22.29 -3.15
C GLN A 635 -9.62 21.86 -3.30
N TYR A 636 -9.98 20.70 -2.76
CA TYR A 636 -11.36 20.25 -2.70
C TYR A 636 -12.26 21.23 -1.96
N ASP A 637 -11.84 21.72 -0.78
CA ASP A 637 -12.59 22.72 -0.01
C ASP A 637 -12.84 24.02 -0.81
N ASN A 638 -11.79 24.55 -1.45
CA ASN A 638 -11.90 25.77 -2.26
C ASN A 638 -12.83 25.62 -3.47
N VAL A 639 -12.88 24.43 -4.06
CA VAL A 639 -13.78 24.15 -5.20
C VAL A 639 -15.20 23.88 -4.73
N ALA A 640 -15.37 23.18 -3.61
CA ALA A 640 -16.67 22.85 -3.05
C ALA A 640 -17.42 24.09 -2.51
N THR A 641 -16.69 25.07 -1.99
CA THR A 641 -17.24 26.34 -1.46
C THR A 641 -17.41 27.45 -2.52
N GLY A 642 -16.87 27.28 -3.73
CA GLY A 642 -16.96 28.26 -4.81
C GLY A 642 -18.33 28.29 -5.52
N SER A 643 -18.83 29.47 -5.88
CA SER A 643 -20.20 29.67 -6.39
C SER A 643 -20.39 29.56 -7.92
N ASN A 644 -19.47 28.97 -8.69
CA ASN A 644 -19.46 29.07 -10.16
C ASN A 644 -20.06 27.84 -10.90
N GLN A 645 -20.91 28.05 -11.90
CA GLN A 645 -21.57 26.97 -12.69
C GLN A 645 -20.63 26.01 -13.46
N ASN A 646 -19.31 26.25 -13.51
CA ASN A 646 -18.31 25.30 -14.04
C ASN A 646 -17.79 24.29 -12.97
N ASN A 647 -18.52 24.14 -11.87
CA ASN A 647 -18.11 23.43 -10.65
C ASN A 647 -18.02 21.91 -10.76
N ALA A 648 -18.86 21.22 -11.55
CA ALA A 648 -18.91 19.76 -11.51
C ALA A 648 -17.60 19.08 -11.96
N LEU A 649 -16.99 19.56 -13.06
CA LEU A 649 -15.71 19.04 -13.55
C LEU A 649 -14.55 19.41 -12.61
N SER A 650 -14.59 20.61 -12.03
CA SER A 650 -13.56 21.08 -11.08
C SER A 650 -13.60 20.26 -9.78
N LEU A 651 -14.80 19.99 -9.26
CA LEU A 651 -15.03 19.17 -8.07
C LEU A 651 -14.56 17.74 -8.31
N LEU A 652 -14.87 17.19 -9.47
CA LEU A 652 -14.41 15.87 -9.87
C LEU A 652 -12.88 15.79 -9.98
N ASN A 653 -12.23 16.83 -10.52
CA ASN A 653 -10.77 16.89 -10.57
C ASN A 653 -10.16 16.93 -9.16
N ALA A 654 -10.77 17.67 -8.23
CA ALA A 654 -10.33 17.72 -6.84
C ALA A 654 -10.53 16.38 -6.11
N LEU A 655 -11.67 15.71 -6.32
CA LEU A 655 -11.93 14.36 -5.79
C LEU A 655 -10.94 13.33 -6.34
N ASN A 656 -10.66 13.36 -7.65
CA ASN A 656 -9.64 12.49 -8.25
C ASN A 656 -8.24 12.78 -7.71
N ALA A 657 -7.91 14.05 -7.39
CA ALA A 657 -6.63 14.40 -6.81
C ALA A 657 -6.45 13.81 -5.40
N ILE A 658 -7.49 13.86 -4.55
CA ILE A 658 -7.48 13.21 -3.23
C ILE A 658 -7.29 11.69 -3.38
N LEU A 659 -8.07 11.07 -4.26
CA LEU A 659 -8.02 9.63 -4.50
C LEU A 659 -6.62 9.18 -4.98
N GLN A 660 -6.05 9.92 -5.93
CA GLN A 660 -4.70 9.65 -6.43
C GLN A 660 -3.65 9.83 -5.33
N ALA A 661 -3.75 10.89 -4.52
CA ALA A 661 -2.84 11.15 -3.43
C ALA A 661 -2.90 10.04 -2.35
N GLN A 662 -4.10 9.54 -2.03
CA GLN A 662 -4.30 8.41 -1.12
C GLN A 662 -3.70 7.12 -1.69
N ASN A 663 -3.93 6.81 -2.97
CA ASN A 663 -3.33 5.66 -3.64
C ASN A 663 -1.80 5.74 -3.66
N SER A 664 -1.23 6.92 -3.90
CA SER A 664 0.20 7.17 -3.84
C SER A 664 0.76 6.91 -2.45
N LEU A 665 0.14 7.47 -1.40
CA LEU A 665 0.58 7.25 -0.01
C LEU A 665 0.61 5.75 0.36
N VAL A 666 -0.44 5.00 0.03
CA VAL A 666 -0.50 3.56 0.32
C VAL A 666 0.58 2.80 -0.45
N SER A 667 0.75 3.10 -1.75
CA SER A 667 1.75 2.44 -2.59
C SER A 667 3.18 2.76 -2.15
N ASP A 668 3.45 4.01 -1.79
CA ASP A 668 4.77 4.45 -1.33
C ASP A 668 5.07 3.94 0.08
N TRP A 669 4.04 3.70 0.90
CA TRP A 669 4.18 3.02 2.19
C TRP A 669 4.55 1.54 2.01
N VAL A 670 3.82 0.82 1.16
CA VAL A 670 4.16 -0.58 0.82
C VAL A 670 5.58 -0.66 0.26
N THR A 671 5.96 0.30 -0.57
CA THR A 671 7.33 0.39 -1.11
C THR A 671 8.36 0.62 -0.01
N TYR A 672 8.10 1.53 0.92
CA TYR A 672 8.96 1.78 2.08
C TYR A 672 9.14 0.52 2.92
N GLU A 673 8.04 -0.16 3.23
CA GLU A 673 8.02 -1.35 4.07
C GLU A 673 8.79 -2.51 3.41
N THR A 674 8.57 -2.69 2.11
CA THR A 674 9.34 -3.64 1.30
C THR A 674 10.84 -3.31 1.31
N ASN A 675 11.22 -2.03 1.21
CA ASN A 675 12.62 -1.60 1.29
C ASN A 675 13.21 -1.83 2.69
N ARG A 676 12.41 -1.68 3.74
CA ARG A 676 12.82 -1.96 5.12
C ARG A 676 13.10 -3.46 5.30
N LEU A 677 12.21 -4.34 4.85
CA LEU A 677 12.46 -5.78 4.82
C LEU A 677 13.73 -6.14 4.04
N ASN A 678 13.89 -5.54 2.85
CA ASN A 678 15.04 -5.75 1.99
C ASN A 678 16.36 -5.37 2.67
N ILE A 679 16.43 -4.26 3.43
CA ILE A 679 17.68 -3.85 4.08
C ILE A 679 18.07 -4.80 5.23
N TYR A 680 17.12 -5.22 6.08
CA TYR A 680 17.38 -6.21 7.14
C TYR A 680 17.85 -7.54 6.55
N ARG A 681 17.21 -7.99 5.46
CA ARG A 681 17.63 -9.16 4.70
C ARG A 681 19.03 -8.93 4.14
N ASP A 682 19.30 -7.86 3.41
CA ASP A 682 20.56 -7.67 2.67
C ASP A 682 21.80 -7.51 3.57
N MET A 683 21.60 -6.97 4.77
CA MET A 683 22.59 -6.96 5.85
C MET A 683 22.75 -8.34 6.53
N GLY A 684 21.76 -9.23 6.39
CA GLY A 684 21.76 -10.54 7.03
C GLY A 684 21.46 -10.51 8.53
N ILE A 685 20.84 -9.44 9.01
CA ILE A 685 20.47 -9.26 10.44
C ILE A 685 19.02 -9.62 10.74
N MET A 686 18.21 -9.88 9.71
CA MET A 686 16.84 -10.39 9.88
C MET A 686 16.84 -11.70 10.67
N GLN A 687 16.19 -11.69 11.83
CA GLN A 687 16.06 -12.85 12.71
C GLN A 687 14.70 -13.51 12.50
N VAL A 688 14.72 -14.73 11.93
CA VAL A 688 13.51 -15.53 11.72
C VAL A 688 13.48 -16.64 12.77
N ASP A 689 12.52 -16.57 13.68
CA ASP A 689 12.33 -17.50 14.80
C ASP A 689 11.99 -18.92 14.35
N SER A 690 11.83 -19.89 15.25
CA SER A 690 11.50 -21.28 14.85
C SER A 690 10.15 -21.45 14.16
N THR A 691 9.21 -20.53 14.34
CA THR A 691 7.89 -20.54 13.71
C THR A 691 7.89 -19.95 12.30
N GLY A 692 8.99 -19.31 11.88
CA GLY A 692 9.12 -18.72 10.56
C GLY A 692 8.72 -17.25 10.52
N THR A 693 8.52 -16.63 11.67
CA THR A 693 8.15 -15.23 11.85
C THR A 693 9.38 -14.37 12.09
N TRP A 694 9.39 -13.17 11.51
CA TRP A 694 10.44 -12.20 11.77
C TRP A 694 10.23 -11.57 13.15
N SER A 695 11.27 -11.57 13.98
CA SER A 695 11.28 -10.86 15.25
C SER A 695 11.60 -9.38 15.00
N ASP A 696 10.58 -8.60 14.70
CA ASP A 696 10.63 -7.14 14.59
C ASP A 696 9.81 -6.52 15.72
N ASP A 697 10.37 -5.50 16.38
CA ASP A 697 9.79 -4.93 17.60
C ASP A 697 8.38 -4.36 17.33
N PHE A 698 8.15 -3.76 16.16
CA PHE A 698 6.86 -3.19 15.79
C PHE A 698 5.77 -4.25 15.58
N TYR A 699 6.06 -5.28 14.78
CA TYR A 699 5.07 -6.35 14.50
C TYR A 699 4.80 -7.27 15.70
N GLN A 700 5.66 -7.24 16.72
CA GLN A 700 5.39 -7.91 18.00
C GLN A 700 4.46 -7.10 18.92
N LEU A 701 4.46 -5.77 18.79
CA LEU A 701 3.63 -4.86 19.59
C LEU A 701 2.17 -4.84 19.12
N GLU A 702 1.90 -5.02 17.82
CA GLU A 702 0.54 -5.07 17.23
C GLU A 702 -0.35 -6.21 17.77
N GLY A 703 0.22 -7.21 18.44
CA GLY A 703 -0.53 -8.23 19.19
C GLY A 703 -1.21 -7.71 20.46
N VAL A 704 -0.89 -6.48 20.88
CA VAL A 704 -1.58 -5.75 21.94
C VAL A 704 -2.45 -4.71 21.24
N GLY A 705 -3.74 -5.02 21.08
CA GLY A 705 -4.68 -4.18 20.37
C GLY A 705 -4.63 -2.72 20.83
N LEU A 706 -4.99 -1.82 19.91
CA LEU A 706 -5.38 -0.43 20.17
C LEU A 706 -6.65 -0.38 21.04
N SER A 707 -6.61 -0.99 22.22
CA SER A 707 -7.58 -0.86 23.29
C SER A 707 -6.95 0.03 24.36
N GLY A 708 -6.89 1.33 24.06
CA GLY A 708 -6.72 2.38 25.06
C GLY A 708 -7.94 3.27 24.98
N GLU A 709 -8.50 3.66 26.14
CA GLU A 709 -9.58 4.64 26.26
C GLU A 709 -9.44 5.79 25.26
N SER A 710 -10.57 6.24 24.69
CA SER A 710 -10.59 7.44 23.86
C SER A 710 -9.85 8.57 24.59
N PRO A 711 -8.80 9.16 23.98
CA PRO A 711 -8.08 10.26 24.58
C PRO A 711 -9.05 11.41 24.88
N GLU A 712 -8.80 12.17 25.96
CA GLU A 712 -9.61 13.37 26.23
C GLU A 712 -9.55 14.32 25.02
N PRO A 713 -10.69 14.89 24.60
CA PRO A 713 -10.73 15.80 23.45
C PRO A 713 -9.82 17.02 23.68
N MET A 714 -9.11 17.43 22.63
CA MET A 714 -8.12 18.51 22.71
C MET A 714 -8.80 19.88 22.89
N ASP A 715 -8.90 20.36 24.14
CA ASP A 715 -9.45 21.70 24.46
C ASP A 715 -8.43 22.84 24.25
N SER A 716 -7.12 22.56 24.22
CA SER A 716 -6.06 23.56 24.07
C SER A 716 -4.80 23.03 23.40
N LEU A 717 -4.06 23.91 22.71
CA LEU A 717 -2.73 23.59 22.15
C LEU A 717 -1.75 23.24 23.28
N PRO A 718 -0.74 22.36 23.03
CA PRO A 718 0.33 22.07 24.00
C PRO A 718 1.00 23.35 24.53
N GLU A 719 1.35 23.39 25.83
CA GLU A 719 1.88 24.59 26.52
C GLU A 719 3.15 25.17 25.86
N ASP A 720 3.98 24.35 25.22
CA ASP A 720 5.19 24.80 24.53
C ASP A 720 4.92 25.59 23.22
N MET A 721 3.65 25.71 22.83
CA MET A 721 3.24 26.26 21.53
C MET A 721 2.48 27.58 21.62
N THR A 722 2.22 28.09 22.83
CA THR A 722 1.54 29.39 23.00
C THR A 722 2.42 30.58 22.64
N ASP A 723 3.74 30.40 22.58
CA ASP A 723 4.74 31.46 22.37
C ASP A 723 5.45 31.44 21.00
N ALA A 724 5.08 30.54 20.08
CA ALA A 724 5.68 30.52 18.76
C ALA A 724 5.16 31.69 17.92
N GLU A 725 6.02 32.68 17.63
CA GLU A 725 5.84 33.64 16.53
C GLU A 725 5.43 32.87 15.27
N ILE A 726 4.14 32.90 14.95
CA ILE A 726 3.59 32.37 13.71
C ILE A 726 4.24 33.19 12.59
N PRO A 727 5.14 32.63 11.76
CA PRO A 727 5.65 33.38 10.63
C PRO A 727 4.46 33.60 9.70
N THR A 728 4.17 34.86 9.37
CA THR A 728 3.28 35.18 8.26
C THR A 728 3.76 34.40 7.04
N LEU A 729 2.85 33.60 6.45
CA LEU A 729 3.10 32.86 5.20
C LEU A 729 3.89 33.74 4.23
N PRO A 730 5.01 33.26 3.63
CA PRO A 730 5.60 34.00 2.53
C PRO A 730 4.53 34.12 1.42
N PRO A 731 4.38 35.29 0.79
CA PRO A 731 3.45 35.43 -0.31
C PRO A 731 3.79 34.39 -1.38
N ILE A 732 2.77 33.72 -1.90
CA ILE A 732 2.90 32.86 -3.08
C ILE A 732 3.49 33.75 -4.19
N ILE A 733 4.75 33.52 -4.55
CA ILE A 733 5.36 34.15 -5.71
C ILE A 733 4.87 33.35 -6.91
N PRO A 734 3.94 33.84 -7.75
CA PRO A 734 3.67 33.19 -9.03
C PRO A 734 4.98 33.16 -9.83
N PRO A 735 5.23 32.12 -10.66
CA PRO A 735 6.41 32.07 -11.50
C PRO A 735 6.50 33.38 -12.29
N ALA A 736 7.64 34.06 -12.17
CA ALA A 736 7.88 35.32 -12.85
C ALA A 736 7.58 35.13 -14.34
N MET A 737 6.55 35.83 -14.84
CA MET A 737 6.39 36.03 -16.28
C MET A 737 7.60 36.84 -16.72
N GLU A 738 8.59 36.14 -17.25
CA GLU A 738 9.72 36.73 -17.93
C GLU A 738 9.16 37.46 -19.16
N ASN A 739 9.04 38.78 -19.05
CA ASN A 739 8.68 39.65 -20.15
C ASN A 739 9.67 39.41 -21.30
N GLN A 740 9.22 38.73 -22.35
CA GLN A 740 9.92 38.77 -23.62
C GLN A 740 9.98 40.23 -24.10
N PRO A 741 11.18 40.78 -24.36
CA PRO A 741 11.27 42.09 -24.97
C PRO A 741 10.83 41.97 -26.43
N ASN A 742 9.86 42.81 -26.82
CA ASN A 742 9.53 43.09 -28.21
C ASN A 742 10.80 43.33 -29.01
N ALA A 743 11.08 42.47 -29.98
CA ALA A 743 12.07 42.68 -31.02
C ALA A 743 11.47 42.30 -32.38
N GLN A 744 11.08 43.37 -33.10
CA GLN A 744 10.76 43.52 -34.53
C GLN A 744 9.47 42.91 -35.07
#